data_AF-A0A9P5TYM2-F1
#
_entry.id   AF-A0A9P5TYM2-F1
#
_cell.length_a   1.000
_cell.length_b   1.000
_cell.length_c   1.000
_cell.angle_alpha   90.00
_cell.angle_beta   90.00
_cell.angle_gamma   90.00
#
_symmetry.space_group_name_H-M   'P 1'
#
loop_
_entity.id
_entity.type
_entity.pdbx_description
1 polymer ?
#
loop_
_entity_poly.entity_id
_entity_poly.type
_entity_poly.pdbx_seq_one_letter_code
_entity_poly.pdbx_strand_id
1 'polypeptide(L)'
;MSSESPVKTVNLITINASSSSLFGSIKTITCSLDMGSEEVLKQLPLTAEDKVDIVVYLVPTISVFDNPGIPSQKAESILTHWCSALVEMLMKPDRTVVPPTSDTPGGRPYVWLNTTPLHDLMDYVDITQTGVHCIIVPRSCQPKRAYPHEWLVDMPLSKRQKTGEIIPSSTSNDTAIADADIRQRVVERADALLVSIRAVIKDADLYNPYATTSIPVPSIQPSISFQTTDDPVALYKYRGRKTLEKEILSTMRMSFVGGRSERIGFFGTKGAGRSHLATTAASVLLSESIPVVFLAFSNNQPATSVIRDAFLLALRSQQKLYCHTDYLFDCCCDHPDSLRGLIKFAKRLRCKSIRLLFVVLALDHLSKSHLEEFYRMTEGHVLCFTANANSKLRRENEQRLGGYSGRKPLYLNGGLSEDDLEGWWSQFQADAGILISDKDRELIETTTGNVPLLLTSVFSAIKAAGSFQKEDLRIDLKIYEDMDAHVEILMKKSPAQASNIRSVLQATLNNTHLDVIPYLCADRRYVYQDNVGRWRCANLYVYEAVYRLSITVGDSMRFFRVQEWLNCIPLLAHNPSMLGYAVEYAVTNELGRQGLDIPSLQLTFPKSLPLHPLPSGGIPETIHESGLYVPMKFNHRYIDCVAIWFKSSMIYIYPIQISNVAKISQHSDSEKNFFSEDWKLWHKAVARKGWEIRWKFVWIINCPQAAISKTSRRKIKPPRTVHTISIKIVNADIASGLDG
;
A
#
# COMPACT_ATOMS: atom_id res chain seq x y z
N MET A 1 -40.88 60.28 11.23
CA MET A 1 -41.35 59.55 12.42
C MET A 1 -41.58 58.10 12.03
N SER A 2 -41.23 57.18 12.94
CA SER A 2 -41.38 55.70 12.91
C SER A 2 -40.76 54.97 11.70
N SER A 3 -39.62 54.29 11.81
CA SER A 3 -39.34 53.03 12.55
C SER A 3 -40.01 51.80 11.94
N GLU A 4 -39.29 51.12 11.04
CA GLU A 4 -39.44 49.67 10.85
C GLU A 4 -38.05 49.01 10.87
N SER A 5 -37.96 48.08 11.81
CA SER A 5 -36.83 47.22 12.18
C SER A 5 -36.57 46.11 11.16
N PRO A 6 -35.31 45.74 10.87
CA PRO A 6 -35.03 44.46 10.22
C PRO A 6 -34.84 43.35 11.27
N VAL A 7 -35.73 42.38 11.19
CA VAL A 7 -35.59 40.94 11.47
C VAL A 7 -34.21 40.51 11.99
N LYS A 8 -34.13 40.12 13.27
CA LYS A 8 -33.04 39.32 13.83
C LYS A 8 -33.12 37.90 13.27
N THR A 9 -32.11 37.48 12.52
CA THR A 9 -31.90 36.08 12.14
C THR A 9 -31.45 35.30 13.38
N VAL A 10 -32.23 34.29 13.76
CA VAL A 10 -31.86 33.32 14.81
C VAL A 10 -30.93 32.28 14.18
N ASN A 11 -29.67 32.24 14.60
CA ASN A 11 -28.80 31.09 14.36
C ASN A 11 -28.69 30.28 15.66
N LEU A 12 -29.30 29.09 15.65
CA LEU A 12 -29.13 28.05 16.66
C LEU A 12 -27.67 27.57 16.64
N ILE A 13 -26.98 27.57 17.79
CA ILE A 13 -25.71 26.85 17.94
C ILE A 13 -25.78 25.96 19.19
N THR A 14 -25.48 24.69 18.97
CA THR A 14 -25.53 23.57 19.91
C THR A 14 -24.45 23.69 21.00
N ILE A 15 -24.83 23.44 22.25
CA ILE A 15 -23.90 23.27 23.38
C ILE A 15 -23.37 21.84 23.35
N ASN A 16 -22.05 21.66 23.16
CA ASN A 16 -21.38 20.39 23.41
C ASN A 16 -20.60 20.48 24.73
N ALA A 17 -21.13 19.86 25.79
CA ALA A 17 -20.35 19.56 26.98
C ALA A 17 -19.54 18.28 26.71
N SER A 18 -18.22 18.41 26.55
CA SER A 18 -17.32 17.26 26.63
C SER A 18 -16.51 17.35 27.92
N SER A 19 -16.76 16.42 28.84
CA SER A 19 -15.89 16.20 29.99
C SER A 19 -14.65 15.45 29.51
N SER A 20 -13.58 16.18 29.18
CA SER A 20 -12.25 15.58 29.06
C SER A 20 -11.60 15.53 30.44
N SER A 21 -11.30 14.32 30.90
CA SER A 21 -10.70 14.00 32.20
C SER A 21 -9.18 14.25 32.23
N LEU A 22 -8.76 15.43 31.81
CA LEU A 22 -7.39 15.92 31.99
C LEU A 22 -7.51 17.28 32.68
N PHE A 23 -6.98 17.37 33.91
CA PHE A 23 -7.10 18.45 34.89
C PHE A 23 -8.36 18.40 35.77
N GLY A 24 -8.15 18.17 37.07
CA GLY A 24 -9.16 18.43 38.08
C GLY A 24 -9.61 19.89 38.01
N SER A 25 -10.92 20.08 37.91
CA SER A 25 -11.65 21.34 38.16
C SER A 25 -11.15 22.61 37.43
N ILE A 26 -10.98 22.57 36.10
CA ILE A 26 -10.98 23.79 35.28
C ILE A 26 -12.33 23.86 34.54
N LYS A 27 -13.18 24.82 34.92
CA LYS A 27 -14.41 25.14 34.17
C LYS A 27 -14.10 26.18 33.11
N THR A 28 -14.23 25.80 31.84
CA THR A 28 -14.21 26.75 30.71
C THR A 28 -15.62 27.31 30.52
N ILE A 29 -15.79 28.62 30.61
CA ILE A 29 -17.08 29.28 30.31
C ILE A 29 -16.90 30.06 29.01
N THR A 30 -17.81 29.87 28.06
CA THR A 30 -17.86 30.60 26.79
C THR A 30 -19.06 31.55 26.83
N CYS A 31 -18.81 32.86 26.90
CA CYS A 31 -19.87 33.86 26.91
C CYS A 31 -20.09 34.42 25.51
N SER A 32 -21.36 34.61 25.12
CA SER A 32 -21.76 35.28 23.88
C SER A 32 -22.06 36.76 24.14
N LEU A 33 -21.93 37.59 23.10
CA LEU A 33 -21.94 39.07 23.08
C LEU A 33 -23.25 39.76 23.52
N ASP A 34 -24.27 39.04 23.98
CA ASP A 34 -25.57 39.61 24.39
C ASP A 34 -25.85 39.51 25.90
N MET A 35 -24.88 39.09 26.74
CA MET A 35 -25.08 39.03 28.19
C MET A 35 -24.52 40.28 28.90
N GLY A 36 -25.35 40.94 29.71
CA GLY A 36 -24.93 42.01 30.62
C GLY A 36 -23.98 41.51 31.71
N SER A 37 -23.13 42.40 32.22
CA SER A 37 -22.07 42.13 33.20
C SER A 37 -22.54 41.39 34.47
N GLU A 38 -23.75 41.67 34.95
CA GLU A 38 -24.32 41.01 36.13
C GLU A 38 -24.70 39.54 35.89
N GLU A 39 -25.06 39.15 34.67
CA GLU A 39 -25.50 37.78 34.35
C GLU A 39 -24.31 36.81 34.25
N VAL A 40 -23.13 37.31 33.86
CA VAL A 40 -21.86 36.55 33.83
C VAL A 40 -21.37 36.22 35.23
N LEU A 41 -21.51 37.15 36.18
CA LEU A 41 -21.08 36.96 37.57
C LEU A 41 -21.91 35.89 38.30
N LYS A 42 -23.21 35.76 37.99
CA LYS A 42 -24.07 34.72 38.58
C LYS A 42 -23.69 33.29 38.17
N GLN A 43 -22.92 33.12 37.08
CA GLN A 43 -22.50 31.80 36.58
C GLN A 43 -21.12 31.34 37.08
N LEU A 44 -20.40 32.21 37.80
CA LEU A 44 -19.08 31.93 38.36
C LEU A 44 -19.19 31.78 39.89
N PRO A 45 -18.54 30.78 40.52
CA PRO A 45 -18.54 30.62 41.97
C PRO A 45 -17.44 31.51 42.60
N LEU A 46 -17.45 32.81 42.28
CA LEU A 46 -16.45 33.78 42.72
C LEU A 46 -17.15 35.04 43.26
N THR A 47 -16.55 35.67 44.26
CA THR A 47 -17.01 36.94 44.86
C THR A 47 -16.26 38.12 44.25
N ALA A 48 -16.82 39.34 44.36
CA ALA A 48 -16.24 40.56 43.78
C ALA A 48 -14.83 40.91 44.31
N GLU A 49 -14.40 40.30 45.42
CA GLU A 49 -13.11 40.51 46.08
C GLU A 49 -12.04 39.48 45.70
N ASP A 50 -12.38 38.44 44.95
CA ASP A 50 -11.45 37.36 44.59
C ASP A 50 -10.38 37.84 43.59
N LYS A 51 -9.11 37.60 43.92
CA LYS A 51 -7.97 37.88 43.02
C LYS A 51 -7.80 36.74 42.02
N VAL A 52 -7.96 37.05 40.74
CA VAL A 52 -7.85 36.11 39.63
C VAL A 52 -6.71 36.48 38.69
N ASP A 53 -6.03 35.47 38.16
CA ASP A 53 -5.06 35.65 37.08
C ASP A 53 -5.83 35.43 35.76
N ILE A 54 -5.85 36.45 34.89
CA ILE A 54 -6.61 36.45 33.63
C ILE A 54 -5.64 36.32 32.46
N VAL A 55 -5.88 35.33 31.60
CA VAL A 55 -5.15 35.16 30.35
C VAL A 55 -6.09 35.49 29.19
N VAL A 56 -5.81 36.59 28.51
CA VAL A 56 -6.61 37.04 27.36
C VAL A 56 -5.96 36.53 26.07
N TYR A 57 -6.73 35.78 25.29
CA TYR A 57 -6.33 35.34 23.96
C TYR A 57 -7.00 36.24 22.92
N LEU A 58 -6.19 37.00 22.18
CA LEU A 58 -6.68 37.77 21.04
C LEU A 58 -6.66 36.88 19.80
N VAL A 59 -7.85 36.60 19.27
CA VAL A 59 -8.01 35.88 18.00
C VAL A 59 -8.48 36.90 16.96
N PRO A 60 -7.59 37.43 16.11
CA PRO A 60 -8.04 38.25 14.99
C PRO A 60 -8.74 37.33 13.98
N THR A 61 -10.07 37.38 13.91
CA THR A 61 -10.80 36.87 12.75
C THR A 61 -10.67 37.86 11.61
N ILE A 62 -9.60 37.71 10.82
CA ILE A 62 -9.50 38.36 9.51
C ILE A 62 -9.96 37.34 8.47
N SER A 63 -11.17 37.51 7.96
CA SER A 63 -11.65 36.79 6.78
C SER A 63 -11.04 37.44 5.52
N VAL A 64 -9.74 37.23 5.30
CA VAL A 64 -9.05 37.61 4.05
C VAL A 64 -8.46 36.35 3.47
N PHE A 65 -9.32 35.48 2.95
CA PHE A 65 -8.88 34.36 2.11
C PHE A 65 -9.69 34.18 0.82
N ASP A 66 -10.63 35.07 0.51
CA ASP A 66 -11.47 34.96 -0.70
C ASP A 66 -11.53 36.25 -1.56
N ASN A 67 -10.47 37.07 -1.59
CA ASN A 67 -10.42 38.21 -2.53
C ASN A 67 -9.09 38.25 -3.31
N PRO A 68 -9.05 37.84 -4.59
CA PRO A 68 -7.82 37.62 -5.36
C PRO A 68 -7.07 38.92 -5.78
N GLY A 69 -7.42 40.08 -5.24
CA GLY A 69 -6.92 41.39 -5.68
C GLY A 69 -5.94 42.11 -4.72
N ILE A 70 -5.58 41.54 -3.57
CA ILE A 70 -4.69 42.23 -2.59
C ILE A 70 -3.30 41.57 -2.59
N PRO A 71 -2.22 42.28 -3.01
CA PRO A 71 -0.87 41.77 -2.95
C PRO A 71 -0.43 41.47 -1.50
N SER A 72 0.30 40.36 -1.28
CA SER A 72 0.68 39.87 0.05
C SER A 72 1.37 40.92 0.94
N GLN A 73 2.19 41.79 0.36
CA GLN A 73 2.88 42.87 1.07
C GLN A 73 1.92 43.90 1.70
N LYS A 74 0.73 44.11 1.13
CA LYS A 74 -0.27 45.04 1.67
C LYS A 74 -1.04 44.45 2.85
N ALA A 75 -1.28 43.13 2.86
CA ALA A 75 -1.86 42.42 4.00
C ALA A 75 -0.89 42.37 5.19
N GLU A 76 0.41 42.20 4.92
CA GLU A 76 1.48 42.19 5.93
C GLU A 76 1.67 43.58 6.56
N SER A 77 1.56 44.66 5.77
CA SER A 77 1.58 46.05 6.25
C SER A 77 0.39 46.38 7.16
N ILE A 78 -0.82 45.92 6.83
CA ILE A 78 -2.02 46.12 7.66
C ILE A 78 -1.89 45.38 9.00
N LEU A 79 -1.41 44.12 8.98
CA LEU A 79 -1.14 43.34 10.19
C LEU A 79 -0.07 44.00 11.08
N THR A 80 1.00 44.52 10.49
CA THR A 80 2.09 45.18 11.22
C THR A 80 1.62 46.50 11.86
N HIS A 81 0.78 47.26 11.16
CA HIS A 81 0.22 48.51 11.67
C HIS A 81 -0.77 48.27 12.83
N TRP A 82 -1.61 47.24 12.71
CA TRP A 82 -2.52 46.81 13.79
C TRP A 82 -1.79 46.30 15.02
N CYS A 83 -0.74 45.48 14.85
CA CYS A 83 0.06 45.01 15.97
C CYS A 83 0.80 46.15 16.67
N SER A 84 1.24 47.18 15.93
CA SER A 84 1.94 48.33 16.52
C SER A 84 0.99 49.24 17.33
N ALA A 85 -0.20 49.54 16.80
CA ALA A 85 -1.22 50.32 17.51
C ALA A 85 -1.72 49.60 18.78
N LEU A 86 -1.82 48.27 18.73
CA LEU A 86 -2.22 47.45 19.87
C LEU A 86 -1.13 47.41 20.96
N VAL A 87 0.15 47.37 20.58
CA VAL A 87 1.28 47.44 21.51
C VAL A 87 1.37 48.82 22.17
N GLU A 88 1.14 49.91 21.43
CA GLU A 88 1.07 51.26 21.99
C GLU A 88 -0.09 51.42 22.99
N MET A 89 -1.25 50.84 22.69
CA MET A 89 -2.42 50.91 23.58
C MET A 89 -2.22 50.13 24.90
N LEU A 90 -1.32 49.14 24.92
CA LEU A 90 -1.06 48.25 26.06
C LEU A 90 0.16 48.65 26.92
N MET A 91 0.98 49.58 26.44
CA MET A 91 2.14 50.11 27.16
C MET A 91 1.76 51.29 28.06
N LYS A 92 1.18 50.99 29.24
CA LYS A 92 1.15 51.88 30.40
C LYS A 92 1.98 51.26 31.55
N PRO A 93 2.47 52.06 32.52
CA PRO A 93 3.74 51.80 33.23
C PRO A 93 3.89 50.52 34.06
N ASP A 94 2.80 49.77 34.32
CA ASP A 94 2.82 48.65 35.28
C ASP A 94 2.49 47.28 34.66
N ARG A 95 2.82 47.02 33.38
CA ARG A 95 2.47 45.75 32.70
C ARG A 95 3.67 45.05 32.06
N THR A 96 3.78 43.75 32.26
CA THR A 96 4.85 42.90 31.70
C THR A 96 4.34 42.15 30.47
N VAL A 97 4.82 42.52 29.28
CA VAL A 97 4.58 41.78 28.04
C VAL A 97 5.64 40.70 27.91
N VAL A 98 5.25 39.43 27.89
CA VAL A 98 6.17 38.31 27.64
C VAL A 98 6.15 37.98 26.14
N PRO A 99 7.24 38.17 25.39
CA PRO A 99 7.29 37.79 23.99
C PRO A 99 7.25 36.26 23.83
N PRO A 100 6.76 35.74 22.69
CA PRO A 100 6.64 34.31 22.49
C PRO A 100 8.04 33.66 22.51
N THR A 101 8.28 32.84 23.53
CA THR A 101 9.42 31.92 23.55
C THR A 101 9.00 30.56 23.00
N SER A 102 9.94 29.84 22.40
CA SER A 102 9.75 28.66 21.54
C SER A 102 9.05 27.45 22.18
N ASP A 103 8.67 27.53 23.45
CA ASP A 103 8.17 26.39 24.23
C ASP A 103 6.66 26.47 24.56
N THR A 104 5.88 27.34 23.90
CA THR A 104 4.41 27.31 23.97
C THR A 104 3.78 26.68 22.72
N PRO A 105 2.86 25.69 22.85
CA PRO A 105 2.24 25.05 21.70
C PRO A 105 1.29 26.02 20.99
N GLY A 106 1.68 26.48 19.79
CA GLY A 106 0.80 27.23 18.88
C GLY A 106 1.24 28.64 18.50
N GLY A 107 2.32 29.18 19.07
CA GLY A 107 2.97 30.41 18.59
C GLY A 107 2.08 31.67 18.53
N ARG A 108 1.07 31.79 19.40
CA ARG A 108 0.18 32.96 19.44
C ARG A 108 0.60 33.91 20.57
N PRO A 109 0.57 35.24 20.35
CA PRO A 109 0.83 36.20 21.42
C PRO A 109 -0.31 36.17 22.46
N TYR A 110 0.04 36.26 23.74
CA TYR A 110 -0.90 36.43 24.85
C TYR A 110 -0.36 37.47 25.82
N VAL A 111 -1.24 38.12 26.58
CA VAL A 111 -0.85 39.14 27.57
C VAL A 111 -1.20 38.62 28.95
N TRP A 112 -0.25 38.72 29.88
CA TRP A 112 -0.42 38.35 31.28
C TRP A 112 -0.68 39.61 32.09
N LEU A 113 -1.86 39.72 32.70
CA LEU A 113 -2.21 40.83 33.57
C LEU A 113 -2.12 40.36 35.01
N ASN A 114 -1.15 40.89 35.77
CA ASN A 114 -1.00 40.55 37.17
C ASN A 114 -1.94 41.41 38.03
N THR A 115 -2.78 40.73 38.80
CA THR A 115 -3.57 41.25 39.93
C THR A 115 -4.30 42.56 39.68
N THR A 116 -5.57 42.46 39.28
CA THR A 116 -6.52 43.58 39.31
C THR A 116 -7.85 43.06 39.87
N PRO A 117 -8.50 43.75 40.83
CA PRO A 117 -9.85 43.39 41.27
C PRO A 117 -10.81 43.30 40.08
N LEU A 118 -11.70 42.30 40.06
CA LEU A 118 -12.52 41.98 38.88
C LEU A 118 -13.44 43.15 38.47
N HIS A 119 -13.87 43.99 39.42
CA HIS A 119 -14.71 45.16 39.15
C HIS A 119 -13.97 46.28 38.41
N ASP A 120 -12.69 46.50 38.70
CA ASP A 120 -11.85 47.52 38.03
C ASP A 120 -11.60 47.19 36.55
N LEU A 121 -11.80 45.93 36.13
CA LEU A 121 -11.65 45.49 34.75
C LEU A 121 -12.85 45.88 33.88
N MET A 122 -14.04 46.03 34.48
CA MET A 122 -15.31 46.19 33.76
C MET A 122 -15.51 47.60 33.19
N ASP A 123 -14.87 48.62 33.78
CA ASP A 123 -14.94 50.01 33.31
C ASP A 123 -14.01 50.31 32.13
N TYR A 124 -13.09 49.40 31.78
CA TYR A 124 -12.03 49.63 30.79
C TYR A 124 -12.24 48.95 29.44
N VAL A 125 -13.30 48.16 29.27
CA VAL A 125 -13.55 47.44 28.01
C VAL A 125 -14.77 48.02 27.32
N ASP A 126 -14.55 49.02 26.46
CA ASP A 126 -15.57 49.44 25.49
C ASP A 126 -15.56 48.44 24.32
N ILE A 127 -16.35 47.38 24.46
CA ILE A 127 -16.43 46.28 23.48
C ILE A 127 -17.38 46.69 22.37
N THR A 128 -16.86 47.47 21.42
CA THR A 128 -17.52 47.63 20.13
C THR A 128 -16.67 46.98 19.04
N GLN A 129 -17.21 45.88 18.50
CA GLN A 129 -16.93 45.26 17.20
C GLN A 129 -15.86 44.15 17.01
N THR A 130 -15.17 43.62 18.03
CA THR A 130 -14.39 42.38 17.81
C THR A 130 -14.50 41.39 18.98
N GLY A 131 -14.71 40.11 18.64
CA GLY A 131 -14.86 39.04 19.62
C GLY A 131 -13.54 38.74 20.33
N VAL A 132 -13.51 38.93 21.65
CA VAL A 132 -12.38 38.61 22.52
C VAL A 132 -12.74 37.40 23.39
N HIS A 133 -11.85 36.40 23.44
CA HIS A 133 -12.01 35.25 24.32
C HIS A 133 -11.09 35.40 25.54
N CYS A 134 -11.70 35.52 26.72
CA CYS A 134 -10.99 35.57 28.00
C CYS A 134 -11.08 34.24 28.73
N ILE A 135 -9.95 33.73 29.24
CA ILE A 135 -9.92 32.59 30.16
C ILE A 135 -9.48 33.11 31.53
N ILE A 136 -10.32 32.90 32.54
CA ILE A 136 -10.08 33.32 33.92
C ILE A 136 -9.69 32.08 34.74
N VAL A 137 -8.52 32.09 35.39
CA VAL A 137 -8.07 30.97 36.21
C VAL A 137 -7.98 31.40 37.69
N PRO A 138 -8.77 30.77 38.59
CA PRO A 138 -8.66 31.04 40.02
C PRO A 138 -7.35 30.52 40.59
N ARG A 139 -6.67 31.34 41.41
CA ARG A 139 -5.38 31.00 42.02
C ARG A 139 -5.41 29.78 42.95
N SER A 140 -6.58 29.44 43.48
CA SER A 140 -6.79 28.28 44.34
C SER A 140 -6.54 26.92 43.65
N CYS A 141 -6.42 26.89 42.32
CA CYS A 141 -6.26 25.66 41.53
C CYS A 141 -4.80 25.29 41.19
N GLN A 142 -3.78 25.97 41.72
CA GLN A 142 -2.38 25.57 41.50
C GLN A 142 -1.92 24.51 42.53
N PRO A 143 -1.27 23.40 42.10
CA PRO A 143 -0.75 22.41 43.03
C PRO A 143 0.44 22.98 43.82
N LYS A 144 0.35 22.95 45.15
CA LYS A 144 1.46 23.29 46.05
C LYS A 144 2.59 22.27 45.85
N ARG A 145 3.77 22.72 45.41
CA ARG A 145 5.01 21.93 45.42
C ARG A 145 5.40 21.64 46.88
N ALA A 146 5.50 20.37 47.24
CA ALA A 146 6.17 19.93 48.46
C ALA A 146 7.11 18.77 48.11
N TYR A 147 8.41 18.95 48.38
CA TYR A 147 9.35 17.85 48.61
C TYR A 147 9.12 17.33 50.05
N PRO A 148 9.37 16.03 50.30
CA PRO A 148 10.32 15.76 51.38
C PRO A 148 11.26 14.57 51.13
N HIS A 149 12.48 14.74 51.64
CA HIS A 149 13.45 13.70 51.98
C HIS A 149 13.03 12.96 53.28
N GLU A 150 13.47 11.71 53.39
CA GLU A 150 13.77 10.92 54.61
C GLU A 150 12.69 10.74 55.68
N TRP A 151 12.02 9.57 55.70
CA TRP A 151 11.69 8.82 56.93
C TRP A 151 11.91 7.31 56.68
N LEU A 152 12.53 6.67 57.67
CA LEU A 152 13.04 5.29 57.71
C LEU A 152 12.11 4.46 58.62
N VAL A 153 12.26 3.13 58.56
CA VAL A 153 12.00 2.10 59.62
C VAL A 153 10.82 1.12 59.39
N ASP A 154 11.24 -0.15 59.23
CA ASP A 154 10.66 -1.46 59.57
C ASP A 154 9.24 -1.88 59.14
N MET A 155 9.17 -3.00 58.39
CA MET A 155 8.33 -4.17 58.73
C MET A 155 8.70 -5.41 57.86
N PRO A 156 8.42 -6.64 58.34
CA PRO A 156 9.34 -7.77 58.23
C PRO A 156 9.11 -8.70 57.03
N LEU A 157 10.21 -9.38 56.67
CA LEU A 157 10.30 -10.53 55.78
C LEU A 157 9.33 -11.66 56.17
N SER A 158 8.35 -11.96 55.32
CA SER A 158 7.57 -13.21 55.38
C SER A 158 7.97 -14.17 54.25
N LYS A 159 8.75 -15.16 54.65
CA LYS A 159 8.91 -16.55 54.17
C LYS A 159 8.53 -16.87 52.71
N ARG A 160 9.57 -17.14 51.92
CA ARG A 160 9.57 -17.97 50.70
C ARG A 160 8.88 -19.32 50.93
N GLN A 161 7.91 -19.66 50.09
CA GLN A 161 7.59 -21.05 49.75
C GLN A 161 8.28 -21.41 48.44
N LYS A 162 9.15 -22.43 48.49
CA LYS A 162 9.70 -23.13 47.33
C LYS A 162 8.59 -24.01 46.74
N THR A 163 8.18 -23.74 45.52
CA THR A 163 7.45 -24.70 44.67
C THR A 163 8.16 -24.81 43.33
N GLY A 164 8.31 -26.05 42.89
CA GLY A 164 9.29 -26.50 41.89
C GLY A 164 9.20 -25.86 40.51
N GLU A 165 10.32 -26.00 39.80
CA GLU A 165 10.57 -25.57 38.43
C GLU A 165 9.57 -26.22 37.45
N ILE A 166 8.46 -25.52 37.23
CA ILE A 166 7.71 -25.58 35.99
C ILE A 166 8.11 -24.31 35.24
N ILE A 167 8.73 -24.47 34.07
CA ILE A 167 9.08 -23.37 33.16
C ILE A 167 7.79 -22.62 32.81
N PRO A 168 7.58 -21.36 33.24
CA PRO A 168 6.45 -20.58 32.78
C PRO A 168 6.83 -20.02 31.41
N SER A 169 6.04 -20.38 30.39
CA SER A 169 6.06 -19.72 29.08
C SER A 169 5.89 -18.21 29.29
N SER A 170 6.91 -17.42 28.93
CA SER A 170 6.94 -15.97 29.12
C SER A 170 5.99 -15.27 28.16
N THR A 171 4.72 -15.17 28.55
CA THR A 171 3.67 -14.39 27.86
C THR A 171 3.23 -13.15 28.63
N SER A 172 3.92 -12.73 29.69
CA SER A 172 3.60 -11.45 30.34
C SER A 172 4.19 -10.27 29.56
N ASN A 173 3.29 -9.49 28.96
CA ASN A 173 3.49 -8.28 28.17
C ASN A 173 4.01 -7.07 28.99
N ASP A 174 4.88 -7.25 29.98
CA ASP A 174 5.31 -6.13 30.83
C ASP A 174 6.47 -5.35 30.18
N THR A 175 6.09 -4.20 29.61
CA THR A 175 6.96 -3.20 28.97
C THR A 175 7.91 -2.50 29.93
N ALA A 176 7.67 -2.60 31.24
CA ALA A 176 8.55 -2.12 32.31
C ALA A 176 9.18 -3.31 33.04
N ILE A 177 10.36 -3.75 32.58
CA ILE A 177 11.12 -4.73 33.36
C ILE A 177 11.81 -3.96 34.48
N ALA A 178 11.15 -3.77 35.62
CA ALA A 178 11.79 -3.23 36.83
C ALA A 178 12.73 -4.26 37.49
N ASP A 179 12.47 -5.54 37.22
CA ASP A 179 13.21 -6.68 37.76
C ASP A 179 14.58 -6.85 37.07
N ALA A 180 15.66 -6.79 37.86
CA ALA A 180 17.02 -6.90 37.36
C ALA A 180 17.32 -8.26 36.71
N ASP A 181 16.76 -9.36 37.23
CA ASP A 181 16.98 -10.71 36.70
C ASP A 181 16.30 -10.87 35.34
N ILE A 182 15.09 -10.31 35.17
CA ILE A 182 14.42 -10.30 33.87
C ILE A 182 15.21 -9.42 32.87
N ARG A 183 15.73 -8.24 33.28
CA ARG A 183 16.55 -7.39 32.39
C ARG A 183 17.76 -8.16 31.89
N GLN A 184 18.48 -8.80 32.82
CA GLN A 184 19.67 -9.59 32.52
C GLN A 184 19.37 -10.74 31.55
N ARG A 185 18.26 -11.48 31.75
CA ARG A 185 17.84 -12.53 30.81
C ARG A 185 17.57 -12.00 29.40
N VAL A 186 16.96 -10.83 29.26
CA VAL A 186 16.70 -10.22 27.94
C VAL A 186 18.01 -9.78 27.27
N VAL A 187 18.97 -9.25 28.03
CA VAL A 187 20.32 -8.92 27.55
C VAL A 187 21.06 -10.17 27.06
N GLU A 188 21.03 -11.25 27.84
CA GLU A 188 21.66 -12.52 27.47
C GLU A 188 21.08 -13.11 26.18
N ARG A 189 19.76 -13.02 25.99
CA ARG A 189 19.11 -13.40 24.72
C ARG A 189 19.58 -12.55 23.54
N ALA A 190 19.73 -11.24 23.74
CA ALA A 190 20.24 -10.34 22.70
C ALA A 190 21.68 -10.71 22.31
N ASP A 191 22.53 -10.98 23.30
CA ASP A 191 23.93 -11.36 23.08
C ASP A 191 24.02 -12.74 22.38
N ALA A 192 23.23 -13.73 22.81
CA ALA A 192 23.16 -15.05 22.18
C ALA A 192 22.72 -14.95 20.71
N LEU A 193 21.71 -14.13 20.41
CA LEU A 193 21.26 -13.88 19.04
C LEU A 193 22.36 -13.24 18.17
N LEU A 194 23.10 -12.25 18.70
CA LEU A 194 24.20 -11.62 17.96
C LEU A 194 25.36 -12.58 17.70
N VAL A 195 25.69 -13.46 18.65
CA VAL A 195 26.68 -14.53 18.45
C VAL A 195 26.23 -15.46 17.32
N SER A 196 24.96 -15.88 17.34
CA SER A 196 24.38 -16.71 16.27
C SER A 196 24.42 -16.02 14.90
N ILE A 197 23.99 -14.75 14.82
CA ILE A 197 24.06 -13.95 13.59
C ILE A 197 25.49 -13.87 13.06
N ARG A 198 26.48 -13.53 13.90
CA ARG A 198 27.87 -13.41 13.47
C ARG A 198 28.45 -14.75 13.00
N ALA A 199 28.15 -15.84 13.71
CA ALA A 199 28.62 -17.17 13.35
C ALA A 199 28.07 -17.60 11.99
N VAL A 200 26.77 -17.45 11.76
CA VAL A 200 26.13 -17.84 10.50
C VAL A 200 26.59 -16.96 9.34
N ILE A 201 26.58 -15.63 9.51
CA ILE A 201 26.86 -14.71 8.39
C ILE A 201 28.32 -14.76 7.93
N LYS A 202 29.27 -15.00 8.83
CA LYS A 202 30.71 -15.02 8.52
C LYS A 202 31.06 -16.00 7.40
N ASP A 203 30.42 -17.17 7.42
CA ASP A 203 30.69 -18.26 6.47
C ASP A 203 29.57 -18.41 5.42
N ALA A 204 28.58 -17.50 5.41
CA ALA A 204 27.44 -17.58 4.52
C ALA A 204 27.72 -16.99 3.14
N ASP A 205 27.37 -17.75 2.10
CA ASP A 205 27.43 -17.29 0.71
C ASP A 205 26.13 -16.61 0.28
N LEU A 206 25.87 -15.44 0.86
CA LEU A 206 24.59 -14.71 0.74
C LEU A 206 24.36 -14.08 -0.64
N TYR A 207 25.41 -13.97 -1.44
CA TYR A 207 25.35 -13.29 -2.73
C TYR A 207 25.30 -14.26 -3.90
N ASN A 208 25.69 -15.52 -3.66
CA ASN A 208 25.65 -16.59 -4.64
C ASN A 208 24.24 -17.17 -4.77
N PRO A 209 23.60 -17.02 -5.95
CA PRO A 209 22.26 -17.56 -6.17
C PRO A 209 22.15 -19.08 -6.06
N TYR A 210 23.28 -19.79 -6.17
CA TYR A 210 23.36 -21.24 -6.05
C TYR A 210 23.44 -21.70 -4.59
N ALA A 211 23.68 -20.81 -3.63
CA ALA A 211 23.72 -21.13 -2.21
C ALA A 211 22.39 -20.83 -1.49
N THR A 212 22.03 -21.71 -0.55
CA THR A 212 20.93 -21.50 0.41
C THR A 212 21.50 -21.51 1.82
N THR A 213 21.18 -20.47 2.59
CA THR A 213 21.64 -20.31 3.97
C THR A 213 20.44 -20.17 4.90
N SER A 214 20.50 -20.81 6.07
CA SER A 214 19.50 -20.59 7.14
C SER A 214 19.97 -19.43 8.02
N ILE A 215 19.30 -18.28 7.94
CA ILE A 215 19.73 -17.04 8.59
C ILE A 215 18.88 -16.76 9.83
N PRO A 216 19.49 -16.39 10.97
CA PRO A 216 18.77 -15.88 12.11
C PRO A 216 17.96 -14.63 11.79
N VAL A 217 16.68 -14.61 12.19
CA VAL A 217 15.87 -13.39 12.13
C VAL A 217 16.46 -12.39 13.14
N PRO A 218 16.72 -11.13 12.76
CA PRO A 218 17.33 -10.12 13.64
C PRO A 218 16.30 -9.54 14.62
N SER A 219 15.61 -10.41 15.37
CA SER A 219 14.64 -10.05 16.39
C SER A 219 14.67 -11.04 17.55
N ILE A 220 14.68 -10.53 18.78
CA ILE A 220 14.54 -11.33 20.01
C ILE A 220 13.10 -11.86 20.14
N GLN A 221 12.14 -11.17 19.51
CA GLN A 221 10.74 -11.54 19.46
C GLN A 221 10.31 -11.65 17.99
N PRO A 222 10.69 -12.73 17.29
CA PRO A 222 10.33 -12.90 15.88
C PRO A 222 8.81 -12.99 15.72
N SER A 223 8.26 -12.30 14.72
CA SER A 223 6.82 -12.36 14.42
C SER A 223 6.46 -13.73 13.83
N ILE A 224 5.19 -14.15 14.02
CA ILE A 224 4.59 -15.42 13.54
C ILE A 224 4.79 -15.64 12.02
N SER A 225 5.06 -14.59 11.26
CA SER A 225 5.32 -14.63 9.81
C SER A 225 6.62 -15.34 9.41
N PHE A 226 7.51 -15.65 10.36
CA PHE A 226 8.69 -16.50 10.15
C PHE A 226 8.42 -17.84 10.84
N GLN A 227 8.68 -18.97 10.18
CA GLN A 227 8.47 -20.29 10.77
C GLN A 227 9.29 -20.41 12.06
N THR A 228 8.62 -20.31 13.21
CA THR A 228 9.25 -20.49 14.51
C THR A 228 9.31 -21.99 14.80
N THR A 229 10.51 -22.57 14.70
CA THR A 229 10.83 -23.82 15.39
C THR A 229 10.93 -23.55 16.89
N ASP A 230 10.86 -24.59 17.74
CA ASP A 230 11.06 -24.51 19.20
C ASP A 230 12.50 -24.10 19.61
N ASP A 231 13.29 -23.59 18.66
CA ASP A 231 14.67 -23.17 18.81
C ASP A 231 14.72 -21.73 19.38
N PRO A 232 15.60 -21.39 20.34
CA PRO A 232 15.75 -20.02 20.88
C PRO A 232 16.03 -18.94 19.83
N VAL A 233 16.46 -19.32 18.62
CA VAL A 233 16.71 -18.41 17.50
C VAL A 233 15.86 -18.82 16.31
N ALA A 234 14.91 -17.98 15.90
CA ALA A 234 14.16 -18.23 14.68
C ALA A 234 15.07 -18.11 13.46
N LEU A 235 15.13 -19.17 12.66
CA LEU A 235 15.89 -19.21 11.41
C LEU A 235 14.93 -19.15 10.22
N TYR A 236 15.36 -18.51 9.13
CA TYR A 236 14.66 -18.62 7.84
C TYR A 236 15.62 -18.98 6.73
N LYS A 237 15.15 -19.76 5.75
CA LYS A 237 15.93 -20.10 4.57
C LYS A 237 16.00 -18.91 3.63
N TYR A 238 17.22 -18.48 3.33
CA TYR A 238 17.52 -17.44 2.37
C TYR A 238 18.30 -18.05 1.20
N ARG A 239 17.82 -17.79 -0.02
CA ARG A 239 18.53 -18.10 -1.25
C ARG A 239 19.32 -16.87 -1.64
N GLY A 240 20.60 -17.05 -1.97
CA GLY A 240 21.48 -15.92 -2.28
C GLY A 240 20.96 -15.07 -3.42
N ARG A 241 21.23 -13.77 -3.38
CA ARG A 241 20.81 -12.82 -4.43
C ARG A 241 21.85 -11.74 -4.65
N LYS A 242 22.22 -11.51 -5.91
CA LYS A 242 23.22 -10.48 -6.25
C LYS A 242 22.75 -9.05 -5.90
N THR A 243 21.44 -8.80 -5.95
CA THR A 243 20.84 -7.50 -5.58
C THR A 243 21.13 -7.10 -4.13
N LEU A 244 21.30 -8.08 -3.22
CA LEU A 244 21.57 -7.81 -1.81
C LEU A 244 22.84 -6.97 -1.62
N GLU A 245 23.94 -7.39 -2.24
CA GLU A 245 25.22 -6.69 -2.13
C GLU A 245 25.24 -5.39 -2.95
N LYS A 246 24.92 -5.52 -4.24
CA LYS A 246 25.14 -4.46 -5.24
C LYS A 246 24.29 -3.23 -4.96
N GLU A 247 23.04 -3.41 -4.50
CA GLU A 247 22.08 -2.32 -4.39
C GLU A 247 21.66 -2.06 -2.94
N ILE A 248 21.28 -3.11 -2.20
CA ILE A 248 20.65 -2.94 -0.88
C ILE A 248 21.70 -2.56 0.17
N LEU A 249 22.70 -3.41 0.39
CA LEU A 249 23.75 -3.20 1.39
C LEU A 249 24.62 -1.98 1.05
N SER A 250 25.01 -1.81 -0.21
CA SER A 250 25.78 -0.65 -0.67
C SER A 250 25.06 0.67 -0.30
N THR A 251 23.76 0.77 -0.60
CA THR A 251 22.94 1.94 -0.30
C THR A 251 22.81 2.16 1.21
N MET A 252 22.48 1.11 1.98
CA MET A 252 22.34 1.22 3.43
C MET A 252 23.64 1.67 4.12
N ARG A 253 24.79 1.10 3.73
CA ARG A 253 26.12 1.46 4.27
C ARG A 253 26.47 2.92 3.92
N MET A 254 26.31 3.33 2.67
CA MET A 254 26.57 4.71 2.24
C MET A 254 25.70 5.72 3.00
N SER A 255 24.41 5.42 3.20
CA SER A 255 23.52 6.26 3.99
C SER A 255 23.94 6.31 5.46
N PHE A 256 24.34 5.19 6.06
CA PHE A 256 24.80 5.15 7.44
C PHE A 256 26.09 5.95 7.70
N VAL A 257 26.96 6.09 6.70
CA VAL A 257 28.17 6.92 6.78
C VAL A 257 27.86 8.39 6.53
N GLY A 258 26.97 8.72 5.59
CA GLY A 258 26.64 10.11 5.25
C GLY A 258 25.87 10.78 6.38
N GLY A 259 26.52 11.61 7.21
CA GLY A 259 26.06 12.10 8.53
C GLY A 259 24.74 12.89 8.63
N ARG A 260 23.81 12.77 7.69
CA ARG A 260 22.48 13.42 7.66
C ARG A 260 21.37 12.41 7.95
N SER A 261 20.21 12.86 8.44
CA SER A 261 19.06 11.96 8.54
C SER A 261 18.55 11.59 7.14
N GLU A 262 18.38 10.30 6.87
CA GLU A 262 18.00 9.79 5.55
C GLU A 262 16.87 8.78 5.63
N ARG A 263 16.04 8.75 4.58
CA ARG A 263 14.93 7.81 4.43
C ARG A 263 15.06 7.08 3.10
N ILE A 264 15.09 5.75 3.17
CA ILE A 264 15.29 4.87 2.01
C ILE A 264 14.11 3.91 1.98
N GLY A 265 13.26 4.06 0.96
CA GLY A 265 12.11 3.18 0.75
C GLY A 265 12.44 2.08 -0.26
N PHE A 266 12.04 0.85 0.07
CA PHE A 266 12.06 -0.32 -0.81
C PHE A 266 10.65 -0.60 -1.32
N PHE A 267 10.44 -0.40 -2.62
CA PHE A 267 9.14 -0.57 -3.29
C PHE A 267 9.26 -1.56 -4.45
N GLY A 268 8.15 -1.87 -5.13
CA GLY A 268 8.13 -2.73 -6.31
C GLY A 268 7.06 -3.83 -6.30
N THR A 269 7.31 -4.90 -7.05
CA THR A 269 6.36 -5.98 -7.31
C THR A 269 6.02 -6.76 -6.04
N LYS A 270 4.73 -7.09 -5.86
CA LYS A 270 4.26 -7.95 -4.76
C LYS A 270 4.90 -9.34 -4.90
N GLY A 271 5.56 -9.82 -3.85
CA GLY A 271 6.24 -11.11 -3.87
C GLY A 271 7.69 -11.10 -4.39
N ALA A 272 8.25 -9.93 -4.76
CA ALA A 272 9.63 -9.79 -5.24
C ALA A 272 10.73 -10.05 -4.17
N GLY A 273 10.34 -10.38 -2.93
CA GLY A 273 11.28 -10.70 -1.85
C GLY A 273 11.85 -9.49 -1.08
N ARG A 274 11.24 -8.30 -1.18
CA ARG A 274 11.70 -7.07 -0.50
C ARG A 274 11.95 -7.25 1.00
N SER A 275 10.98 -7.84 1.71
CA SER A 275 11.09 -8.09 3.15
C SER A 275 12.21 -9.08 3.49
N HIS A 276 12.40 -10.10 2.65
CA HIS A 276 13.48 -11.08 2.81
C HIS A 276 14.85 -10.42 2.62
N LEU A 277 15.01 -9.59 1.60
CA LEU A 277 16.24 -8.84 1.36
C LEU A 277 16.54 -7.85 2.49
N ALA A 278 15.55 -7.09 2.96
CA ALA A 278 15.72 -6.15 4.06
C ALA A 278 16.07 -6.86 5.38
N THR A 279 15.46 -8.01 5.66
CA THR A 279 15.77 -8.84 6.85
C THR A 279 17.20 -9.41 6.77
N THR A 280 17.59 -9.90 5.59
CA THR A 280 18.95 -10.41 5.36
C THR A 280 19.98 -9.29 5.54
N ALA A 281 19.71 -8.11 4.95
CA ALA A 281 20.58 -6.95 5.06
C ALA A 281 20.75 -6.51 6.52
N ALA A 282 19.68 -6.49 7.31
CA ALA A 282 19.75 -6.17 8.74
C ALA A 282 20.68 -7.15 9.50
N SER A 283 20.60 -8.44 9.21
CA SER A 283 21.45 -9.47 9.82
C SER A 283 22.93 -9.31 9.44
N VAL A 284 23.21 -9.03 8.16
CA VAL A 284 24.56 -8.74 7.69
C VAL A 284 25.14 -7.50 8.39
N LEU A 285 24.40 -6.41 8.45
CA LEU A 285 24.84 -5.16 9.08
C LEU A 285 25.07 -5.34 10.60
N LEU A 286 24.23 -6.11 11.29
CA LEU A 286 24.46 -6.46 12.71
C LEU A 286 25.74 -7.27 12.90
N SER A 287 26.03 -8.21 11.98
CA SER A 287 27.28 -8.99 12.02
C SER A 287 28.52 -8.10 11.87
N GLU A 288 28.41 -7.03 11.07
CA GLU A 288 29.41 -5.98 10.87
C GLU A 288 29.49 -4.99 12.05
N SER A 289 28.76 -5.26 13.13
CA SER A 289 28.66 -4.37 14.30
C SER A 289 28.10 -3.00 13.94
N ILE A 290 27.20 -2.88 12.96
CA ILE A 290 26.41 -1.66 12.72
C ILE A 290 25.15 -1.73 13.61
N PRO A 291 24.80 -0.66 14.35
CA PRO A 291 23.69 -0.68 15.29
C PRO A 291 22.35 -0.57 14.56
N VAL A 292 21.80 -1.72 14.18
CA VAL A 292 20.55 -1.84 13.44
C VAL A 292 19.36 -2.06 14.38
N VAL A 293 18.35 -1.20 14.27
CA VAL A 293 17.04 -1.39 14.91
C VAL A 293 16.10 -2.03 13.87
N PHE A 294 15.92 -3.33 13.94
CA PHE A 294 15.05 -4.08 13.02
C PHE A 294 13.63 -4.25 13.58
N LEU A 295 12.61 -3.93 12.77
CA LEU A 295 11.20 -4.03 13.15
C LEU A 295 10.38 -4.62 12.02
N ALA A 296 9.55 -5.61 12.31
CA ALA A 296 8.62 -6.22 11.36
C ALA A 296 7.17 -6.03 11.83
N PHE A 297 6.36 -5.29 11.05
CA PHE A 297 4.95 -5.08 11.39
C PHE A 297 4.06 -6.10 10.68
N SER A 298 3.44 -6.98 11.45
CA SER A 298 2.34 -7.85 11.00
C SER A 298 0.97 -7.21 11.26
N ASN A 299 0.82 -6.45 12.35
CA ASN A 299 -0.38 -5.72 12.76
C ASN A 299 -0.09 -4.22 12.92
N ASN A 300 -1.12 -3.38 12.93
CA ASN A 300 -1.05 -1.89 12.90
C ASN A 300 -0.15 -1.21 13.95
N GLN A 301 0.41 -1.95 14.92
CA GLN A 301 1.35 -1.43 15.91
C GLN A 301 2.23 -2.55 16.54
N PRO A 302 3.56 -2.39 16.61
CA PRO A 302 4.40 -3.23 17.46
C PRO A 302 4.23 -2.87 18.95
N ALA A 303 4.31 -3.84 19.85
CA ALA A 303 4.39 -3.52 21.28
C ALA A 303 5.67 -2.72 21.59
N THR A 304 5.62 -1.81 22.57
CA THR A 304 6.78 -1.02 23.00
C THR A 304 7.97 -1.92 23.38
N SER A 305 7.70 -3.11 23.92
CA SER A 305 8.70 -4.13 24.27
C SER A 305 9.46 -4.64 23.04
N VAL A 306 8.79 -4.85 21.91
CA VAL A 306 9.43 -5.26 20.64
C VAL A 306 10.38 -4.18 20.16
N ILE A 307 9.99 -2.90 20.25
CA ILE A 307 10.85 -1.79 19.84
C ILE A 307 12.04 -1.64 20.80
N ARG A 308 11.80 -1.73 22.11
CA ARG A 308 12.87 -1.74 23.13
C ARG A 308 13.89 -2.84 22.84
N ASP A 309 13.43 -4.06 22.57
CA ASP A 309 14.31 -5.20 22.31
C ASP A 309 15.11 -5.03 21.01
N ALA A 310 14.53 -4.37 19.99
CA ALA A 310 15.25 -3.98 18.78
C ALA A 310 16.32 -2.91 19.05
N PHE A 311 16.04 -1.92 19.92
CA PHE A 311 17.08 -0.98 20.38
C PHE A 311 18.17 -1.70 21.16
N LEU A 312 17.80 -2.63 22.05
CA LEU A 312 18.76 -3.41 22.82
C LEU A 312 19.70 -4.16 21.88
N LEU A 313 19.16 -4.90 20.90
CA LEU A 313 19.96 -5.63 19.91
C LEU A 313 20.94 -4.69 19.17
N ALA A 314 20.46 -3.49 18.78
CA ALA A 314 21.29 -2.48 18.14
C ALA A 314 22.45 -2.02 19.04
N LEU A 315 22.20 -1.75 20.33
CA LEU A 315 23.23 -1.35 21.29
C LEU A 315 24.21 -2.50 21.56
N ARG A 316 23.71 -3.72 21.70
CA ARG A 316 24.52 -4.92 21.96
C ARG A 316 25.41 -5.32 20.78
N SER A 317 25.10 -4.84 19.57
CA SER A 317 25.96 -5.03 18.39
C SER A 317 27.32 -4.33 18.50
N GLN A 318 27.44 -3.29 19.34
CA GLN A 318 28.66 -2.51 19.53
C GLN A 318 29.02 -2.35 21.01
N GLN A 319 30.17 -2.88 21.43
CA GLN A 319 30.61 -2.84 22.83
C GLN A 319 30.59 -1.43 23.45
N LYS A 320 30.98 -0.41 22.68
CA LYS A 320 30.98 1.00 23.12
C LYS A 320 29.60 1.55 23.51
N LEU A 321 28.52 0.89 23.08
CA LEU A 321 27.14 1.32 23.34
C LEU A 321 26.49 0.63 24.55
N TYR A 322 27.18 -0.33 25.17
CA TYR A 322 26.62 -1.16 26.25
C TYR A 322 26.19 -0.33 27.45
N CYS A 323 26.87 0.78 27.72
CA CYS A 323 26.55 1.73 28.79
C CYS A 323 25.19 2.43 28.64
N HIS A 324 24.50 2.26 27.51
CA HIS A 324 23.15 2.81 27.30
C HIS A 324 22.02 1.81 27.56
N THR A 325 22.35 0.57 27.92
CA THR A 325 21.38 -0.52 28.12
C THR A 325 20.44 -0.24 29.30
N ASP A 326 20.97 0.14 30.46
CA ASP A 326 20.13 0.42 31.64
C ASP A 326 19.20 1.61 31.40
N TYR A 327 19.74 2.67 30.79
CA TYR A 327 18.95 3.85 30.45
C TYR A 327 17.83 3.56 29.44
N LEU A 328 18.02 2.61 28.52
CA LEU A 328 16.96 2.15 27.62
C LEU A 328 15.80 1.53 28.41
N PHE A 329 16.09 0.64 29.36
CA PHE A 329 15.08 0.02 30.20
C PHE A 329 14.35 1.06 31.06
N ASP A 330 15.06 2.02 31.64
CA ASP A 330 14.48 3.07 32.47
C ASP A 330 13.52 3.96 31.66
N CYS A 331 13.89 4.31 30.42
CA CYS A 331 13.03 5.08 29.51
C CYS A 331 11.71 4.35 29.18
N CYS A 332 11.66 3.02 29.27
CA CYS A 332 10.46 2.23 29.05
C CYS A 332 9.59 2.08 30.31
N CYS A 333 10.14 2.35 31.51
CA CYS A 333 9.41 2.23 32.78
C CYS A 333 8.47 3.42 33.04
N ASP A 334 8.84 4.62 32.60
CA ASP A 334 8.06 5.85 32.89
C ASP A 334 6.71 5.91 32.15
N HIS A 335 6.62 5.32 30.96
CA HIS A 335 5.42 5.32 30.11
C HIS A 335 5.29 4.01 29.30
N PRO A 336 4.88 2.90 29.93
CA PRO A 336 4.91 1.55 29.34
C PRO A 336 4.16 1.40 28.01
N ASP A 337 3.08 2.19 27.83
CA ASP A 337 2.23 2.15 26.62
C ASP A 337 2.56 3.24 25.59
N SER A 338 3.60 4.05 25.82
CA SER A 338 3.93 5.19 24.96
C SER A 338 5.32 5.10 24.34
N LEU A 339 5.41 5.39 23.04
CA LEU A 339 6.69 5.53 22.33
C LEU A 339 7.51 6.74 22.81
N ARG A 340 6.96 7.61 23.65
CA ARG A 340 7.63 8.83 24.14
C ARG A 340 8.98 8.55 24.81
N GLY A 341 9.08 7.49 25.62
CA GLY A 341 10.32 7.09 26.28
C GLY A 341 11.41 6.73 25.27
N LEU A 342 11.07 5.89 24.29
CA LEU A 342 11.96 5.47 23.21
C LEU A 342 12.34 6.63 22.26
N ILE A 343 11.42 7.56 22.00
CA ILE A 343 11.73 8.79 21.25
C ILE A 343 12.76 9.64 22.00
N LYS A 344 12.61 9.82 23.32
CA LYS A 344 13.59 10.54 24.15
C LYS A 344 14.95 9.83 24.13
N PHE A 345 14.93 8.51 24.24
CA PHE A 345 16.13 7.68 24.19
C PHE A 345 16.88 7.85 22.85
N ALA A 346 16.21 7.70 21.72
CA ALA A 346 16.80 7.89 20.39
C ALA A 346 17.37 9.31 20.20
N LYS A 347 16.65 10.34 20.63
CA LYS A 347 17.14 11.73 20.61
C LYS A 347 18.40 11.92 21.44
N ARG A 348 18.50 11.29 22.60
CA ARG A 348 19.71 11.36 23.44
C ARG A 348 20.89 10.69 22.75
N LEU A 349 20.71 9.53 22.12
CA LEU A 349 21.75 8.87 21.34
C LEU A 349 22.25 9.79 20.21
N ARG A 350 21.33 10.42 19.48
CA ARG A 350 21.67 11.44 18.48
C ARG A 350 22.50 12.59 19.06
N CYS A 351 22.11 13.14 20.22
CA CYS A 351 22.88 14.23 20.87
C CYS A 351 24.30 13.79 21.28
N LYS A 352 24.51 12.49 21.49
CA LYS A 352 25.84 11.89 21.72
C LYS A 352 26.55 11.47 20.44
N SER A 353 26.07 11.92 19.28
CA SER A 353 26.57 11.53 17.96
C SER A 353 26.53 10.02 17.69
N ILE A 354 25.67 9.29 18.41
CA ILE A 354 25.42 7.87 18.18
C ILE A 354 24.30 7.76 17.14
N ARG A 355 24.65 7.15 16.01
CA ARG A 355 23.74 6.98 14.88
C ARG A 355 23.25 5.55 14.80
N LEU A 356 21.95 5.38 14.59
CA LEU A 356 21.30 4.09 14.40
C LEU A 356 20.83 3.94 12.95
N LEU A 357 20.69 2.69 12.51
CA LEU A 357 20.07 2.33 11.24
C LEU A 357 18.78 1.57 11.51
N PHE A 358 17.63 2.18 11.23
CA PHE A 358 16.34 1.54 11.39
C PHE A 358 16.01 0.75 10.11
N VAL A 359 15.66 -0.53 10.24
CA VAL A 359 15.14 -1.36 9.14
C VAL A 359 13.73 -1.79 9.51
N VAL A 360 12.74 -1.23 8.82
CA VAL A 360 11.32 -1.38 9.19
C VAL A 360 10.53 -2.01 8.06
N LEU A 361 9.92 -3.17 8.31
CA LEU A 361 9.11 -3.87 7.32
C LEU A 361 7.65 -3.41 7.37
N ALA A 362 7.03 -3.24 6.18
CA ALA A 362 5.64 -2.84 6.01
C ALA A 362 5.26 -1.57 6.80
N LEU A 363 6.08 -0.53 6.68
CA LEU A 363 5.91 0.73 7.43
C LEU A 363 4.55 1.41 7.16
N ASP A 364 3.96 1.15 6.00
CA ASP A 364 2.65 1.66 5.61
C ASP A 364 1.45 1.00 6.32
N HIS A 365 1.68 -0.03 7.14
CA HIS A 365 0.65 -0.59 8.01
C HIS A 365 0.45 0.23 9.30
N LEU A 366 1.36 1.15 9.64
CA LEU A 366 1.18 2.02 10.80
C LEU A 366 0.05 3.04 10.56
N SER A 367 -0.69 3.36 11.61
CA SER A 367 -1.60 4.50 11.59
C SER A 367 -0.83 5.82 11.39
N LYS A 368 -1.52 6.87 10.93
CA LYS A 368 -0.90 8.18 10.70
C LYS A 368 -0.21 8.73 11.96
N SER A 369 -0.85 8.63 13.12
CA SER A 369 -0.30 9.10 14.40
C SER A 369 0.98 8.35 14.77
N HIS A 370 1.00 7.02 14.64
CA HIS A 370 2.18 6.22 14.93
C HIS A 370 3.31 6.45 13.94
N LEU A 371 2.99 6.65 12.65
CA LEU A 371 3.98 7.00 11.64
C LEU A 371 4.69 8.32 11.98
N GLU A 372 3.96 9.32 12.48
CA GLU A 372 4.53 10.59 12.95
C GLU A 372 5.45 10.39 14.17
N GLU A 373 5.05 9.56 15.12
CA GLU A 373 5.90 9.19 16.27
C GLU A 373 7.17 8.46 15.84
N PHE A 374 7.06 7.53 14.89
CA PHE A 374 8.21 6.83 14.29
C PHE A 374 9.15 7.80 13.57
N TYR A 375 8.63 8.80 12.86
CA TYR A 375 9.47 9.84 12.26
C TYR A 375 10.20 10.68 13.29
N ARG A 376 9.58 10.97 14.44
CA ARG A 376 10.23 11.68 15.54
C ARG A 376 11.30 10.84 16.22
N MET A 377 11.10 9.53 16.31
CA MET A 377 12.07 8.58 16.85
C MET A 377 13.30 8.41 15.94
N THR A 378 13.08 8.43 14.63
CA THR A 378 14.14 8.22 13.61
C THR A 378 14.84 9.52 13.17
N GLU A 379 14.43 10.65 13.71
CA GLU A 379 14.98 11.96 13.38
C GLU A 379 16.47 12.05 13.76
N GLY A 380 17.35 12.23 12.76
CA GLY A 380 18.81 12.23 12.96
C GLY A 380 19.47 10.87 12.78
N HIS A 381 18.68 9.84 12.46
CA HIS A 381 19.13 8.49 12.15
C HIS A 381 18.84 8.14 10.67
N VAL A 382 19.23 6.94 10.24
CA VAL A 382 18.84 6.39 8.93
C VAL A 382 17.59 5.54 9.10
N LEU A 383 16.59 5.74 8.25
CA LEU A 383 15.38 4.91 8.18
C LEU A 383 15.31 4.21 6.83
N CYS A 384 15.47 2.91 6.85
CA CYS A 384 15.28 2.00 5.73
C CYS A 384 13.96 1.26 5.92
N PHE A 385 13.06 1.26 4.92
CA PHE A 385 11.75 0.64 5.12
C PHE A 385 11.16 -0.01 3.86
N THR A 386 10.42 -1.09 4.05
CA THR A 386 9.57 -1.65 2.97
C THR A 386 8.15 -1.11 3.12
N ALA A 387 7.45 -0.95 2.00
CA ALA A 387 6.05 -0.57 2.02
C ALA A 387 5.32 -1.04 0.76
N ASN A 388 3.98 -1.04 0.79
CA ASN A 388 3.17 -1.31 -0.39
C ASN A 388 3.48 -0.29 -1.50
N ALA A 389 3.60 -0.77 -2.73
CA ALA A 389 3.90 0.03 -3.91
C ALA A 389 2.77 1.02 -4.27
N ASN A 390 1.57 0.87 -3.72
CA ASN A 390 0.46 1.82 -3.85
C ASN A 390 0.28 2.73 -2.63
N SER A 391 1.11 2.56 -1.59
CA SER A 391 0.98 3.32 -0.35
C SER A 391 1.16 4.83 -0.57
N LYS A 392 0.51 5.63 0.29
CA LYS A 392 0.76 7.08 0.34
C LYS A 392 2.22 7.37 0.69
N LEU A 393 2.82 6.52 1.51
CA LEU A 393 4.20 6.62 1.94
C LEU A 393 5.20 6.61 0.78
N ARG A 394 4.97 5.76 -0.23
CA ARG A 394 5.78 5.78 -1.45
C ARG A 394 5.75 7.13 -2.16
N ARG A 395 4.54 7.69 -2.34
CA ARG A 395 4.36 9.00 -2.99
C ARG A 395 5.12 10.10 -2.28
N GLU A 396 4.96 10.16 -0.96
CA GLU A 396 5.62 11.16 -0.13
C GLU A 396 7.15 11.02 -0.20
N ASN A 397 7.65 9.77 -0.22
CA ASN A 397 9.08 9.49 -0.31
C ASN A 397 9.65 9.89 -1.68
N GLU A 398 8.96 9.56 -2.79
CA GLU A 398 9.36 9.96 -4.14
C GLU A 398 9.35 11.48 -4.33
N GLN A 399 8.30 12.18 -3.87
CA GLN A 399 8.20 13.64 -3.93
C GLN A 399 9.33 14.33 -3.14
N ARG A 400 9.67 13.80 -1.96
CA ARG A 400 10.73 14.35 -1.12
C ARG A 400 12.12 14.13 -1.72
N LEU A 401 12.37 12.97 -2.32
CA LEU A 401 13.67 12.62 -2.88
C LEU A 401 13.92 13.24 -4.27
N GLY A 402 12.85 13.43 -5.05
CA GLY A 402 12.89 14.00 -6.40
C GLY A 402 13.22 15.50 -6.49
N GLY A 403 13.26 16.22 -5.36
CA GLY A 403 13.52 17.67 -5.36
C GLY A 403 15.00 18.07 -5.43
N TYR A 404 15.89 17.45 -4.63
CA TYR A 404 17.25 17.98 -4.43
C TYR A 404 18.32 16.96 -4.01
N SER A 405 17.96 15.70 -3.69
CA SER A 405 18.87 14.80 -2.96
C SER A 405 19.69 13.85 -3.84
N GLY A 406 19.36 13.70 -5.13
CA GLY A 406 20.02 12.76 -6.06
C GLY A 406 19.84 11.26 -5.73
N ARG A 407 19.37 10.92 -4.53
CA ARG A 407 19.17 9.54 -4.06
C ARG A 407 17.77 9.06 -4.43
N LYS A 408 17.67 8.01 -5.24
CA LYS A 408 16.40 7.42 -5.68
C LYS A 408 15.95 6.33 -4.68
N PRO A 409 14.63 6.15 -4.45
CA PRO A 409 14.13 4.94 -3.81
C PRO A 409 14.60 3.67 -4.54
N LEU A 410 14.65 2.55 -3.82
CA LEU A 410 15.03 1.27 -4.39
C LEU A 410 13.77 0.52 -4.85
N TYR A 411 13.75 0.12 -6.11
CA TYR A 411 12.62 -0.56 -6.74
C TYR A 411 13.00 -1.98 -7.13
N LEU A 412 12.30 -2.96 -6.55
CA LEU A 412 12.36 -4.35 -6.98
C LEU A 412 11.16 -4.63 -7.88
N ASN A 413 11.29 -4.26 -9.14
CA ASN A 413 10.26 -4.44 -10.16
C ASN A 413 10.49 -5.76 -10.91
N GLY A 414 9.43 -6.53 -11.11
CA GLY A 414 9.49 -7.84 -11.76
C GLY A 414 9.97 -8.96 -10.83
N GLY A 415 10.53 -10.02 -11.43
CA GLY A 415 11.05 -11.19 -10.75
C GLY A 415 12.57 -11.18 -10.54
N LEU A 416 13.14 -12.38 -10.40
CA LEU A 416 14.58 -12.62 -10.34
C LEU A 416 15.26 -12.23 -11.66
N SER A 417 16.52 -11.79 -11.59
CA SER A 417 17.38 -11.66 -12.77
C SER A 417 17.74 -13.04 -13.33
N GLU A 418 18.18 -13.11 -14.58
CA GLU A 418 18.61 -14.36 -15.23
C GLU A 418 19.67 -15.10 -14.38
N ASP A 419 20.67 -14.36 -13.90
CA ASP A 419 21.71 -14.89 -13.00
C ASP A 419 21.15 -15.46 -11.68
N ASP A 420 20.18 -14.78 -11.06
CA ASP A 420 19.59 -15.24 -9.80
C ASP A 420 18.70 -16.47 -10.07
N LEU A 421 18.02 -16.51 -11.21
CA LEU A 421 17.06 -17.54 -11.61
C LEU A 421 17.73 -18.90 -11.84
N GLU A 422 18.89 -18.94 -12.49
CA GLU A 422 19.61 -20.20 -12.74
C GLU A 422 20.01 -20.90 -11.44
N GLY A 423 20.48 -20.13 -10.45
CA GLY A 423 20.78 -20.66 -9.12
C GLY A 423 19.54 -21.21 -8.42
N TRP A 424 18.40 -20.54 -8.58
CA TRP A 424 17.12 -21.02 -8.02
C TRP A 424 16.64 -22.33 -8.64
N TRP A 425 16.81 -22.49 -9.97
CA TRP A 425 16.51 -23.75 -10.65
C TRP A 425 17.45 -24.87 -10.22
N SER A 426 18.75 -24.60 -10.16
CA SER A 426 19.76 -25.56 -9.71
C SER A 426 19.44 -26.10 -8.32
N GLN A 427 19.06 -25.21 -7.39
CA GLN A 427 18.64 -25.59 -6.05
C GLN A 427 17.35 -26.39 -6.05
N PHE A 428 16.35 -25.98 -6.83
CA PHE A 428 15.10 -26.74 -6.93
C PHE A 428 15.35 -28.16 -7.44
N GLN A 429 16.16 -28.31 -8.50
CA GLN A 429 16.51 -29.62 -9.04
C GLN A 429 17.27 -30.47 -8.02
N ALA A 430 18.22 -29.89 -7.29
CA ALA A 430 18.94 -30.58 -6.22
C ALA A 430 18.01 -31.01 -5.07
N ASP A 431 17.09 -30.13 -4.65
CA ASP A 431 16.19 -30.35 -3.51
C ASP A 431 15.01 -31.28 -3.81
N ALA A 432 14.56 -31.33 -5.07
CA ALA A 432 13.39 -32.08 -5.49
C ALA A 432 13.77 -33.38 -6.23
N GLY A 433 14.93 -33.43 -6.89
CA GLY A 433 15.31 -34.55 -7.75
C GLY A 433 14.42 -34.70 -8.98
N ILE A 434 13.70 -33.64 -9.37
CA ILE A 434 12.73 -33.65 -10.47
C ILE A 434 13.37 -32.96 -11.69
N LEU A 435 13.41 -33.67 -12.81
CA LEU A 435 13.79 -33.10 -14.09
C LEU A 435 12.60 -32.39 -14.72
N ILE A 436 12.78 -31.12 -15.03
CA ILE A 436 11.80 -30.27 -15.74
C ILE A 436 12.30 -30.09 -17.16
N SER A 437 11.44 -30.28 -18.15
CA SER A 437 11.82 -30.05 -19.55
C SER A 437 12.04 -28.56 -19.81
N ASP A 438 12.87 -28.20 -20.80
CA ASP A 438 13.12 -26.78 -21.14
C ASP A 438 11.82 -26.03 -21.46
N LYS A 439 10.86 -26.70 -22.11
CA LYS A 439 9.54 -26.14 -22.43
C LYS A 439 8.70 -25.86 -21.18
N ASP A 440 8.74 -26.77 -20.20
CA ASP A 440 8.01 -26.60 -18.95
C ASP A 440 8.66 -25.53 -18.06
N ARG A 441 10.00 -25.48 -18.07
CA ARG A 441 10.78 -24.43 -17.42
C ARG A 441 10.40 -23.06 -17.97
N GLU A 442 10.45 -22.88 -19.28
CA GLU A 442 10.05 -21.65 -19.96
C GLU A 442 8.60 -21.24 -19.65
N LEU A 443 7.69 -22.23 -19.63
CA LEU A 443 6.31 -22.00 -19.24
C LEU A 443 6.20 -21.48 -17.79
N ILE A 444 6.87 -22.12 -16.82
CA ILE A 444 6.89 -21.70 -15.42
C ILE A 444 7.49 -20.30 -15.27
N GLU A 445 8.63 -20.04 -15.91
CA GLU A 445 9.34 -18.75 -15.83
C GLU A 445 8.46 -17.61 -16.35
N THR A 446 7.85 -17.79 -17.52
CA THR A 446 6.97 -16.77 -18.09
C THR A 446 5.68 -16.61 -17.28
N THR A 447 5.07 -17.71 -16.83
CA THR A 447 3.82 -17.65 -16.07
C THR A 447 4.01 -16.93 -14.74
N THR A 448 5.10 -17.23 -14.04
CA THR A 448 5.42 -16.62 -12.75
C THR A 448 6.12 -15.27 -12.87
N GLY A 449 6.60 -14.90 -14.07
CA GLY A 449 7.46 -13.74 -14.30
C GLY A 449 8.72 -13.76 -13.42
N ASN A 450 9.17 -14.96 -13.06
CA ASN A 450 10.26 -15.22 -12.12
C ASN A 450 10.08 -14.57 -10.74
N VAL A 451 8.84 -14.26 -10.34
CA VAL A 451 8.57 -13.64 -9.04
C VAL A 451 8.81 -14.68 -7.94
N PRO A 452 9.71 -14.44 -6.97
CA PRO A 452 10.10 -15.40 -5.92
C PRO A 452 8.93 -16.07 -5.20
N LEU A 453 7.90 -15.29 -4.82
CA LEU A 453 6.70 -15.82 -4.17
C LEU A 453 5.97 -16.84 -5.06
N LEU A 454 5.85 -16.57 -6.36
CA LEU A 454 5.14 -17.42 -7.30
C LEU A 454 5.95 -18.67 -7.63
N LEU A 455 7.25 -18.49 -7.93
CA LEU A 455 8.18 -19.60 -8.13
C LEU A 455 8.19 -20.56 -6.93
N THR A 456 8.25 -20.03 -5.71
CA THR A 456 8.24 -20.86 -4.49
C THR A 456 6.95 -21.67 -4.37
N SER A 457 5.80 -21.07 -4.67
CA SER A 457 4.51 -21.78 -4.67
C SER A 457 4.47 -22.90 -5.71
N VAL A 458 4.90 -22.62 -6.94
CA VAL A 458 4.94 -23.63 -8.02
C VAL A 458 5.91 -24.74 -7.68
N PHE A 459 7.13 -24.42 -7.25
CA PHE A 459 8.14 -25.41 -6.86
C PHE A 459 7.65 -26.29 -5.71
N SER A 460 6.93 -25.71 -4.75
CA SER A 460 6.34 -26.49 -3.65
C SER A 460 5.25 -27.45 -4.15
N ALA A 461 4.40 -27.02 -5.07
CA ALA A 461 3.37 -27.86 -5.69
C ALA A 461 4.00 -29.01 -6.48
N ILE A 462 4.98 -28.72 -7.33
CA ILE A 462 5.71 -29.73 -8.12
C ILE A 462 6.42 -30.73 -7.20
N LYS A 463 7.07 -30.25 -6.14
CA LYS A 463 7.75 -31.11 -5.17
C LYS A 463 6.76 -32.04 -4.44
N ALA A 464 5.58 -31.54 -4.09
CA ALA A 464 4.53 -32.34 -3.46
C ALA A 464 3.94 -33.39 -4.43
N ALA A 465 3.79 -33.03 -5.72
CA ALA A 465 3.26 -33.92 -6.75
C ALA A 465 4.31 -34.92 -7.29
N GLY A 466 5.60 -34.65 -7.11
CA GLY A 466 6.71 -35.44 -7.65
C GLY A 466 6.92 -35.28 -9.16
N SER A 467 6.12 -34.44 -9.82
CA SER A 467 6.22 -34.13 -11.25
C SER A 467 5.54 -32.80 -11.53
N PHE A 468 5.90 -32.14 -12.64
CA PHE A 468 5.20 -30.94 -13.07
C PHE A 468 3.94 -31.30 -13.86
N GLN A 469 2.82 -30.74 -13.42
CA GLN A 469 1.56 -30.72 -14.15
C GLN A 469 1.15 -29.26 -14.40
N LYS A 470 0.48 -28.99 -15.52
CA LYS A 470 0.05 -27.61 -15.84
C LYS A 470 -0.89 -27.03 -14.78
N GLU A 471 -1.59 -27.88 -14.04
CA GLU A 471 -2.42 -27.54 -12.90
C GLU A 471 -1.63 -26.90 -11.74
N ASP A 472 -0.33 -27.17 -11.62
CA ASP A 472 0.54 -26.56 -10.60
C ASP A 472 0.72 -25.05 -10.82
N LEU A 473 0.45 -24.57 -12.04
CA LEU A 473 0.38 -23.15 -12.37
C LEU A 473 -0.94 -22.49 -11.95
N ARG A 474 -1.88 -23.21 -11.35
CA ARG A 474 -3.13 -22.61 -10.83
C ARG A 474 -2.92 -22.13 -9.40
N ILE A 475 -2.23 -21.00 -9.26
CA ILE A 475 -2.06 -20.33 -7.97
C ILE A 475 -3.27 -19.44 -7.73
N ASP A 476 -4.02 -19.68 -6.64
CA ASP A 476 -5.11 -18.80 -6.24
C ASP A 476 -4.55 -17.48 -5.70
N LEU A 477 -4.41 -16.53 -6.61
CA LEU A 477 -4.02 -15.17 -6.28
C LEU A 477 -5.18 -14.28 -6.65
N LYS A 478 -5.69 -13.54 -5.67
CA LYS A 478 -6.72 -12.52 -5.85
C LYS A 478 -6.20 -11.27 -6.59
N ILE A 479 -5.40 -11.45 -7.65
CA ILE A 479 -4.73 -10.35 -8.38
C ILE A 479 -5.77 -9.49 -9.08
N TYR A 480 -6.70 -10.11 -9.79
CA TYR A 480 -7.77 -9.39 -10.47
C TYR A 480 -8.58 -8.57 -9.47
N GLU A 481 -9.04 -9.18 -8.38
CA GLU A 481 -9.83 -8.52 -7.34
C GLU A 481 -9.04 -7.39 -6.66
N ASP A 482 -7.76 -7.63 -6.36
CA ASP A 482 -6.86 -6.63 -5.78
C ASP A 482 -6.72 -5.40 -6.70
N MET A 483 -6.57 -5.63 -8.01
CA MET A 483 -6.41 -4.57 -9.01
C MET A 483 -7.73 -3.87 -9.32
N ASP A 484 -8.83 -4.61 -9.42
CA ASP A 484 -10.19 -4.08 -9.66
C ASP A 484 -10.60 -3.14 -8.52
N ALA A 485 -10.44 -3.57 -7.28
CA ALA A 485 -10.70 -2.73 -6.11
C ALA A 485 -9.84 -1.46 -6.12
N HIS A 486 -8.56 -1.55 -6.53
CA HIS A 486 -7.68 -0.39 -6.63
C HIS A 486 -8.12 0.56 -7.75
N VAL A 487 -8.44 0.04 -8.94
CA VAL A 487 -8.93 0.83 -10.08
C VAL A 487 -10.25 1.50 -9.75
N GLU A 488 -11.19 0.81 -9.10
CA GLU A 488 -12.44 1.41 -8.64
C GLU A 488 -12.19 2.58 -7.69
N ILE A 489 -11.28 2.44 -6.72
CA ILE A 489 -10.93 3.51 -5.79
C ILE A 489 -10.39 4.72 -6.56
N LEU A 490 -9.55 4.50 -7.58
CA LEU A 490 -9.00 5.58 -8.40
C LEU A 490 -10.09 6.27 -9.23
N MET A 491 -10.94 5.49 -9.90
CA MET A 491 -12.05 5.98 -10.71
C MET A 491 -13.05 6.78 -9.87
N LYS A 492 -13.36 6.32 -8.65
CA LYS A 492 -14.23 7.02 -7.69
C LYS A 492 -13.60 8.33 -7.19
N LYS A 493 -12.29 8.33 -6.89
CA LYS A 493 -11.59 9.51 -6.35
C LYS A 493 -11.29 10.58 -7.40
N SER A 494 -11.13 10.19 -8.66
CA SER A 494 -10.74 11.11 -9.72
C SER A 494 -11.25 10.63 -11.07
N PRO A 495 -12.54 10.86 -11.39
CA PRO A 495 -13.12 10.48 -12.69
C PRO A 495 -12.35 11.05 -13.90
N ALA A 496 -11.74 12.23 -13.74
CA ALA A 496 -10.89 12.85 -14.75
C ALA A 496 -9.63 12.01 -15.10
N GLN A 497 -9.20 11.09 -14.23
CA GLN A 497 -8.08 10.18 -14.47
C GLN A 497 -8.48 8.89 -15.21
N ALA A 498 -9.77 8.67 -15.51
CA ALA A 498 -10.24 7.49 -16.21
C ALA A 498 -9.51 7.25 -17.54
N SER A 499 -9.29 8.31 -18.32
CA SER A 499 -8.53 8.23 -19.56
C SER A 499 -7.09 7.76 -19.32
N ASN A 500 -6.42 8.30 -18.30
CA ASN A 500 -5.05 7.92 -17.97
C ASN A 500 -4.94 6.48 -17.46
N ILE A 501 -5.91 6.01 -16.66
CA ILE A 501 -5.96 4.61 -16.21
C ILE A 501 -6.10 3.69 -17.42
N ARG A 502 -6.98 4.01 -18.36
CA ARG A 502 -7.12 3.25 -19.62
C ARG A 502 -5.82 3.24 -20.41
N SER A 503 -5.15 4.38 -20.57
CA SER A 503 -3.87 4.47 -21.26
C SER A 503 -2.77 3.64 -20.57
N VAL A 504 -2.73 3.61 -19.24
CA VAL A 504 -1.81 2.72 -18.49
C VAL A 504 -2.10 1.26 -18.78
N LEU A 505 -3.36 0.84 -18.66
CA LEU A 505 -3.75 -0.56 -18.89
C LEU A 505 -3.40 -0.99 -20.31
N GLN A 506 -3.69 -0.14 -21.30
CA GLN A 506 -3.30 -0.36 -22.69
C GLN A 506 -1.78 -0.43 -22.86
N ALA A 507 -1.04 0.53 -22.32
CA ALA A 507 0.42 0.55 -22.43
C ALA A 507 1.05 -0.68 -21.77
N THR A 508 0.45 -1.17 -20.68
CA THR A 508 0.88 -2.38 -19.99
C THR A 508 0.62 -3.63 -20.83
N LEU A 509 -0.53 -3.73 -21.49
CA LEU A 509 -0.86 -4.85 -22.39
C LEU A 509 0.03 -4.88 -23.64
N ASN A 510 0.42 -3.69 -24.14
CA ASN A 510 1.22 -3.51 -25.35
C ASN A 510 2.72 -3.39 -25.09
N ASN A 511 3.16 -3.42 -23.81
CA ASN A 511 4.54 -3.13 -23.44
C ASN A 511 5.10 -1.86 -24.10
N THR A 512 4.27 -0.82 -24.20
CA THR A 512 4.61 0.41 -24.91
C THR A 512 5.11 1.48 -23.96
N HIS A 513 5.88 2.41 -24.54
CA HIS A 513 6.26 3.63 -23.86
C HIS A 513 5.02 4.50 -23.64
N LEU A 514 4.90 5.06 -22.44
CA LEU A 514 3.91 6.08 -22.18
C LEU A 514 4.53 7.16 -21.30
N ASP A 515 4.60 8.37 -21.87
CA ASP A 515 5.16 9.57 -21.21
C ASP A 515 4.42 9.91 -19.92
N VAL A 516 5.07 10.70 -19.07
CA VAL A 516 4.70 11.05 -17.70
C VAL A 516 3.19 10.98 -17.40
N ILE A 517 2.77 9.82 -16.92
CA ILE A 517 1.42 9.62 -16.41
C ILE A 517 1.43 9.97 -14.93
N PRO A 518 0.37 10.62 -14.41
CA PRO A 518 0.19 10.78 -12.98
C PRO A 518 0.40 9.43 -12.27
N TYR A 519 1.25 9.45 -11.25
CA TYR A 519 1.64 8.29 -10.43
C TYR A 519 0.46 7.39 -10.00
N LEU A 520 -0.73 7.98 -9.89
CA LEU A 520 -1.95 7.40 -9.35
C LEU A 520 -2.67 6.45 -10.30
N CYS A 521 -2.33 6.40 -11.59
CA CYS A 521 -3.17 5.73 -12.59
C CYS A 521 -2.91 4.21 -12.74
N ALA A 522 -2.14 3.59 -11.83
CA ALA A 522 -1.72 2.20 -11.94
C ALA A 522 -1.73 1.47 -10.60
N ASP A 523 -1.93 0.15 -10.63
CA ASP A 523 -1.62 -0.73 -9.51
C ASP A 523 -0.15 -1.17 -9.56
N ARG A 524 0.71 -0.41 -8.88
CA ARG A 524 2.16 -0.60 -8.93
C ARG A 524 2.66 -1.84 -8.19
N ARG A 525 1.77 -2.59 -7.53
CA ARG A 525 2.11 -3.91 -6.98
C ARG A 525 2.32 -4.94 -8.09
N TYR A 526 1.67 -4.74 -9.22
CA TYR A 526 1.55 -5.71 -10.29
C TYR A 526 2.10 -5.18 -11.63
N VAL A 527 1.92 -3.89 -11.90
CA VAL A 527 2.42 -3.25 -13.12
C VAL A 527 3.49 -2.21 -12.82
N TYR A 528 4.50 -2.09 -13.68
CA TYR A 528 5.58 -1.12 -13.46
C TYR A 528 6.10 -0.56 -14.78
N GLN A 529 6.84 0.55 -14.68
CA GLN A 529 7.53 1.13 -15.82
C GLN A 529 9.00 0.69 -15.76
N ASP A 530 9.53 0.18 -16.87
CA ASP A 530 10.94 -0.20 -17.00
C ASP A 530 11.84 1.03 -17.16
N ASN A 531 13.16 0.80 -17.22
CA ASN A 531 14.17 1.86 -17.33
C ASN A 531 14.11 2.63 -18.66
N VAL A 532 13.47 2.09 -19.69
CA VAL A 532 13.25 2.76 -20.98
C VAL A 532 11.85 3.35 -21.10
N GLY A 533 11.09 3.39 -20.01
CA GLY A 533 9.78 4.04 -19.94
C GLY A 533 8.59 3.19 -20.41
N ARG A 534 8.78 1.89 -20.69
CA ARG A 534 7.69 0.98 -21.09
C ARG A 534 6.95 0.42 -19.89
N TRP A 535 5.64 0.28 -20.02
CA TRP A 535 4.80 -0.31 -18.98
C TRP A 535 4.72 -1.82 -19.11
N ARG A 536 4.89 -2.56 -18.01
CA ARG A 536 4.98 -4.02 -18.00
C ARG A 536 4.11 -4.65 -16.93
N CYS A 537 3.56 -5.81 -17.27
CA CYS A 537 3.02 -6.77 -16.31
C CYS A 537 4.19 -7.51 -15.63
N ALA A 538 4.10 -7.72 -14.31
CA ALA A 538 5.12 -8.48 -13.60
C ALA A 538 5.15 -9.97 -13.94
N ASN A 539 4.03 -10.55 -14.39
CA ASN A 539 3.89 -11.96 -14.75
C ASN A 539 2.58 -12.19 -15.54
N LEU A 540 2.33 -13.44 -15.94
CA LEU A 540 1.17 -13.82 -16.72
C LEU A 540 -0.16 -13.61 -15.99
N TYR A 541 -0.25 -13.95 -14.70
CA TYR A 541 -1.48 -13.72 -13.94
C TYR A 541 -1.85 -12.24 -13.87
N VAL A 542 -0.85 -11.35 -13.84
CA VAL A 542 -1.07 -9.91 -13.93
C VAL A 542 -1.54 -9.51 -15.33
N TYR A 543 -0.94 -10.06 -16.39
CA TYR A 543 -1.37 -9.79 -17.76
C TYR A 543 -2.84 -10.16 -17.97
N GLU A 544 -3.22 -11.33 -17.45
CA GLU A 544 -4.60 -11.80 -17.45
C GLU A 544 -5.54 -10.83 -16.70
N ALA A 545 -5.15 -10.42 -15.49
CA ALA A 545 -5.92 -9.47 -14.69
C ALA A 545 -6.06 -8.11 -15.39
N VAL A 546 -4.99 -7.58 -16.00
CA VAL A 546 -5.00 -6.30 -16.73
C VAL A 546 -5.94 -6.38 -17.93
N TYR A 547 -5.94 -7.48 -18.68
CA TYR A 547 -6.88 -7.68 -19.78
C TYR A 547 -8.32 -7.68 -19.28
N ARG A 548 -8.62 -8.47 -18.25
CA ARG A 548 -9.95 -8.52 -17.65
C ARG A 548 -10.41 -7.10 -17.26
N LEU A 549 -9.54 -6.35 -16.58
CA LEU A 549 -9.80 -4.95 -16.21
C LEU A 549 -10.01 -4.04 -17.42
N SER A 550 -9.26 -4.26 -18.50
CA SER A 550 -9.41 -3.47 -19.72
C SER A 550 -10.81 -3.61 -20.33
N ILE A 551 -11.47 -4.77 -20.16
CA ILE A 551 -12.83 -4.99 -20.61
C ILE A 551 -13.83 -4.30 -19.67
N THR A 552 -13.63 -4.39 -18.34
CA THR A 552 -14.58 -3.88 -17.34
C THR A 552 -14.58 -2.36 -17.19
N VAL A 553 -13.45 -1.69 -17.41
CA VAL A 553 -13.32 -0.20 -17.26
C VAL A 553 -13.94 0.59 -18.44
N GLY A 554 -14.49 -0.13 -19.43
CA GLY A 554 -15.37 0.40 -20.47
C GLY A 554 -14.66 0.99 -21.70
N ASP A 555 -15.21 0.64 -22.87
CA ASP A 555 -14.92 1.16 -24.23
C ASP A 555 -13.45 1.16 -24.68
N SER A 556 -12.63 0.23 -24.15
CA SER A 556 -11.24 0.01 -24.58
C SER A 556 -11.10 -0.35 -26.06
N MET A 557 -12.19 -0.85 -26.67
CA MET A 557 -12.37 -1.03 -28.12
C MET A 557 -12.03 0.21 -28.96
N ARG A 558 -12.23 1.44 -28.44
CA ARG A 558 -11.87 2.67 -29.17
C ARG A 558 -10.38 2.99 -29.14
N PHE A 559 -9.65 2.43 -28.17
CA PHE A 559 -8.30 2.85 -27.87
C PHE A 559 -7.26 1.82 -28.29
N PHE A 560 -7.62 0.54 -28.37
CA PHE A 560 -6.67 -0.53 -28.69
C PHE A 560 -6.42 -0.67 -30.20
N ARG A 561 -5.19 -0.37 -30.64
CA ARG A 561 -4.79 -0.54 -32.05
C ARG A 561 -4.11 -1.88 -32.24
N VAL A 562 -4.60 -2.68 -33.20
CA VAL A 562 -3.99 -3.98 -33.58
C VAL A 562 -2.48 -3.82 -33.84
N GLN A 563 -2.06 -2.71 -34.45
CA GLN A 563 -0.65 -2.41 -34.71
C GLN A 563 0.22 -2.37 -33.45
N GLU A 564 -0.32 -1.92 -32.31
CA GLU A 564 0.41 -1.91 -31.04
C GLU A 564 0.58 -3.33 -30.50
N TRP A 565 -0.39 -4.21 -30.78
CA TRP A 565 -0.32 -5.63 -30.46
C TRP A 565 0.83 -6.29 -31.23
N LEU A 566 0.96 -6.05 -32.54
CA LEU A 566 1.97 -6.73 -33.37
C LEU A 566 3.39 -6.66 -32.82
N ASN A 567 3.72 -5.60 -32.07
CA ASN A 567 5.02 -5.46 -31.41
C ASN A 567 5.25 -6.46 -30.26
N CYS A 568 4.18 -6.98 -29.67
CA CYS A 568 4.21 -7.95 -28.58
C CYS A 568 4.20 -9.41 -29.07
N ILE A 569 3.69 -9.72 -30.27
CA ILE A 569 3.60 -11.11 -30.75
C ILE A 569 4.97 -11.78 -30.77
N PRO A 570 6.04 -11.18 -31.35
CA PRO A 570 7.37 -11.78 -31.34
C PRO A 570 7.93 -11.96 -29.92
N LEU A 571 7.59 -11.05 -29.00
CA LEU A 571 8.05 -11.12 -27.60
C LEU A 571 7.39 -12.28 -26.83
N LEU A 572 6.24 -12.75 -27.29
CA LEU A 572 5.49 -13.86 -26.69
C LEU A 572 5.59 -15.15 -27.50
N ALA A 573 6.32 -15.15 -28.63
CA ALA A 573 6.42 -16.29 -29.53
C ALA A 573 6.90 -17.56 -28.82
N HIS A 574 7.79 -17.40 -27.85
CA HIS A 574 8.32 -18.51 -27.05
C HIS A 574 7.40 -18.95 -25.91
N ASN A 575 6.28 -18.26 -25.66
CA ASN A 575 5.26 -18.71 -24.72
C ASN A 575 3.93 -19.00 -25.43
N PRO A 576 3.66 -20.26 -25.82
CA PRO A 576 2.46 -20.61 -26.57
C PRO A 576 1.14 -20.25 -25.88
N SER A 577 1.08 -20.28 -24.55
CA SER A 577 -0.13 -19.93 -23.80
C SER A 577 -0.41 -18.42 -23.87
N MET A 578 0.63 -17.60 -23.75
CA MET A 578 0.52 -16.16 -23.88
C MET A 578 0.31 -15.72 -25.31
N LEU A 579 0.96 -16.38 -26.26
CA LEU A 579 0.71 -16.18 -27.67
C LEU A 579 -0.75 -16.52 -28.02
N GLY A 580 -1.27 -17.64 -27.51
CA GLY A 580 -2.67 -18.01 -27.67
C GLY A 580 -3.60 -16.92 -27.14
N TYR A 581 -3.39 -16.53 -25.88
CA TYR A 581 -4.17 -15.49 -25.23
C TYR A 581 -4.10 -14.12 -25.92
N ALA A 582 -2.90 -13.73 -26.36
CA ALA A 582 -2.64 -12.53 -27.13
C ALA A 582 -3.45 -12.50 -28.42
N VAL A 583 -3.40 -13.60 -29.17
CA VAL A 583 -4.11 -13.79 -30.43
C VAL A 583 -5.61 -13.80 -30.19
N GLU A 584 -6.10 -14.55 -29.19
CA GLU A 584 -7.51 -14.57 -28.76
C GLU A 584 -8.01 -13.15 -28.50
N TYR A 585 -7.26 -12.35 -27.74
CA TYR A 585 -7.60 -10.96 -27.47
C TYR A 585 -7.59 -10.09 -28.72
N ALA A 586 -6.51 -10.15 -29.52
CA ALA A 586 -6.36 -9.33 -30.73
C ALA A 586 -7.47 -9.60 -31.74
N VAL A 587 -7.76 -10.88 -31.98
CA VAL A 587 -8.83 -11.33 -32.87
C VAL A 587 -10.19 -10.92 -32.30
N THR A 588 -10.46 -11.11 -30.99
CA THR A 588 -11.75 -10.73 -30.39
C THR A 588 -12.02 -9.23 -30.52
N ASN A 589 -11.04 -8.36 -30.26
CA ASN A 589 -11.22 -6.91 -30.47
C ASN A 589 -11.48 -6.59 -31.94
N GLU A 590 -10.72 -7.21 -32.84
CA GLU A 590 -10.85 -6.89 -34.25
C GLU A 590 -12.20 -7.33 -34.81
N LEU A 591 -12.71 -8.49 -34.38
CA LEU A 591 -14.07 -8.92 -34.67
C LEU A 591 -15.09 -7.90 -34.15
N GLY A 592 -14.89 -7.35 -32.96
CA GLY A 592 -15.77 -6.32 -32.41
C GLY A 592 -15.75 -5.05 -33.25
N ARG A 593 -14.56 -4.61 -33.67
CA ARG A 593 -14.37 -3.36 -34.42
C ARG A 593 -14.83 -3.48 -35.87
N GLN A 594 -14.38 -4.51 -36.57
CA GLN A 594 -14.60 -4.68 -38.01
C GLN A 594 -15.83 -5.52 -38.36
N GLY A 595 -16.37 -6.29 -37.41
CA GLY A 595 -17.32 -7.34 -37.70
C GLY A 595 -16.69 -8.46 -38.54
N LEU A 596 -17.53 -9.24 -39.20
CA LEU A 596 -17.10 -10.22 -40.19
C LEU A 596 -18.12 -10.27 -41.32
N ASP A 597 -17.66 -10.29 -42.57
CA ASP A 597 -18.51 -10.52 -43.73
C ASP A 597 -17.81 -11.41 -44.75
N ILE A 598 -18.22 -12.68 -44.80
CA ILE A 598 -17.71 -13.68 -45.74
C ILE A 598 -18.89 -14.25 -46.53
N PRO A 599 -19.27 -13.61 -47.65
CA PRO A 599 -20.44 -14.01 -48.44
C PRO A 599 -20.36 -15.46 -48.93
N SER A 600 -19.16 -15.92 -49.32
CA SER A 600 -18.93 -17.30 -49.80
C SER A 600 -19.29 -18.37 -48.77
N LEU A 601 -19.21 -18.05 -47.47
CA LEU A 601 -19.62 -18.96 -46.39
C LEU A 601 -21.03 -18.66 -45.88
N GLN A 602 -21.65 -17.56 -46.30
CA GLN A 602 -22.84 -17.00 -45.67
C GLN A 602 -22.59 -16.71 -44.18
N LEU A 603 -21.41 -16.21 -43.82
CA LEU A 603 -21.04 -15.89 -42.45
C LEU A 603 -20.89 -14.38 -42.31
N THR A 604 -21.83 -13.74 -41.64
CA THR A 604 -21.83 -12.29 -41.44
C THR A 604 -22.28 -11.96 -40.02
N PHE A 605 -21.59 -11.03 -39.37
CA PHE A 605 -22.04 -10.32 -38.17
C PHE A 605 -21.51 -8.86 -38.17
N PRO A 606 -22.25 -7.92 -37.57
CA PRO A 606 -22.05 -6.49 -37.80
C PRO A 606 -20.75 -5.93 -37.20
N LYS A 607 -20.35 -4.76 -37.69
CA LYS A 607 -19.23 -3.97 -37.16
C LYS A 607 -19.61 -3.28 -35.86
N SER A 608 -18.62 -2.81 -35.12
CA SER A 608 -18.78 -2.02 -33.90
C SER A 608 -19.62 -2.70 -32.81
N LEU A 609 -19.44 -4.01 -32.64
CA LEU A 609 -20.04 -4.75 -31.52
C LEU A 609 -19.23 -4.50 -30.23
N PRO A 610 -19.83 -3.93 -29.18
CA PRO A 610 -19.13 -3.71 -27.91
C PRO A 610 -18.74 -5.05 -27.25
N LEU A 611 -17.63 -5.06 -26.51
CA LEU A 611 -17.25 -6.21 -25.68
C LEU A 611 -17.98 -6.13 -24.33
N HIS A 612 -18.64 -7.22 -23.96
CA HIS A 612 -19.32 -7.37 -22.67
C HIS A 612 -18.61 -8.48 -21.86
N PRO A 613 -18.07 -8.17 -20.67
CA PRO A 613 -17.44 -9.18 -19.82
C PRO A 613 -18.49 -10.10 -19.20
N LEU A 614 -18.17 -11.39 -19.05
CA LEU A 614 -18.98 -12.37 -18.33
C LEU A 614 -18.30 -12.75 -16.99
N PRO A 615 -18.70 -12.13 -15.87
CA PRO A 615 -18.03 -12.30 -14.58
C PRO A 615 -18.23 -13.69 -13.93
N SER A 616 -19.40 -14.32 -14.11
CA SER A 616 -19.80 -15.56 -13.42
C SER A 616 -19.30 -16.84 -14.09
N GLY A 617 -17.98 -17.03 -14.19
CA GLY A 617 -17.40 -18.25 -14.78
C GLY A 617 -17.71 -18.45 -16.27
N GLY A 618 -18.10 -17.38 -16.97
CA GLY A 618 -18.55 -17.42 -18.37
C GLY A 618 -20.05 -17.67 -18.57
N ILE A 619 -20.84 -17.74 -17.49
CA ILE A 619 -22.29 -17.99 -17.58
C ILE A 619 -23.01 -16.67 -17.89
N PRO A 620 -23.79 -16.60 -18.99
CA PRO A 620 -24.63 -15.43 -19.28
C PRO A 620 -25.89 -15.44 -18.42
N GLU A 621 -26.28 -14.26 -17.89
CA GLU A 621 -27.53 -14.09 -17.15
C GLU A 621 -28.70 -13.77 -18.09
N THR A 622 -28.83 -12.49 -18.47
CA THR A 622 -29.83 -12.01 -19.43
C THR A 622 -29.18 -11.05 -20.40
N ILE A 623 -29.40 -11.26 -21.69
CA ILE A 623 -28.73 -10.53 -22.78
C ILE A 623 -29.75 -9.68 -23.54
N HIS A 624 -29.64 -8.37 -23.34
CA HIS A 624 -30.52 -7.38 -23.96
C HIS A 624 -29.91 -6.67 -25.17
N GLU A 625 -28.57 -6.60 -25.23
CA GLU A 625 -27.83 -5.76 -26.14
C GLU A 625 -27.02 -6.58 -27.16
N SER A 626 -26.76 -5.98 -28.32
CA SER A 626 -25.88 -6.62 -29.32
C SER A 626 -24.43 -6.37 -28.90
N GLY A 627 -23.59 -7.40 -28.94
CA GLY A 627 -22.18 -7.29 -28.59
C GLY A 627 -21.42 -8.61 -28.67
N LEU A 628 -20.13 -8.56 -28.36
CA LEU A 628 -19.26 -9.71 -28.14
C LEU A 628 -19.19 -10.00 -26.64
N TYR A 629 -19.76 -11.11 -26.22
CA TYR A 629 -19.74 -11.53 -24.83
C TYR A 629 -18.52 -12.40 -24.55
N VAL A 630 -17.65 -11.95 -23.64
CA VAL A 630 -16.32 -12.50 -23.41
C VAL A 630 -16.24 -13.14 -22.02
N PRO A 631 -16.04 -14.46 -21.92
CA PRO A 631 -15.73 -15.13 -20.66
C PRO A 631 -14.49 -14.55 -20.00
N MET A 632 -14.62 -14.15 -18.73
CA MET A 632 -13.51 -13.53 -18.01
C MET A 632 -12.49 -14.55 -17.48
N LYS A 633 -12.83 -15.84 -17.45
CA LYS A 633 -11.95 -16.89 -16.92
C LYS A 633 -10.94 -17.33 -17.97
N PHE A 634 -9.66 -17.34 -17.64
CA PHE A 634 -8.62 -17.92 -18.49
C PHE A 634 -8.94 -19.38 -18.83
N ASN A 635 -8.76 -19.72 -20.11
CA ASN A 635 -9.07 -21.02 -20.66
C ASN A 635 -10.53 -21.43 -20.35
N HIS A 636 -11.47 -20.52 -20.62
CA HIS A 636 -12.88 -20.87 -20.58
C HIS A 636 -13.12 -22.00 -21.59
N ARG A 637 -13.76 -23.07 -21.12
CA ARG A 637 -13.46 -24.42 -21.64
C ARG A 637 -13.74 -24.63 -23.13
N TYR A 638 -14.64 -23.85 -23.75
CA TYR A 638 -15.22 -24.18 -25.05
C TYR A 638 -15.29 -23.03 -26.06
N ILE A 639 -15.12 -21.78 -25.64
CA ILE A 639 -15.22 -20.60 -26.50
C ILE A 639 -14.46 -19.43 -25.87
N ASP A 640 -13.98 -18.53 -26.71
CA ASP A 640 -13.29 -17.31 -26.27
C ASP A 640 -14.22 -16.10 -26.29
N CYS A 641 -15.26 -16.10 -27.13
CA CYS A 641 -16.35 -15.13 -27.07
C CYS A 641 -17.62 -15.63 -27.79
N VAL A 642 -18.74 -14.93 -27.57
CA VAL A 642 -20.00 -15.13 -28.33
C VAL A 642 -20.45 -13.80 -28.93
N ALA A 643 -20.55 -13.75 -30.26
CA ALA A 643 -21.18 -12.62 -30.94
C ALA A 643 -22.69 -12.76 -30.92
N ILE A 644 -23.38 -11.76 -30.37
CA ILE A 644 -24.84 -11.70 -30.32
C ILE A 644 -25.32 -10.39 -30.93
N TRP A 645 -26.31 -10.46 -31.81
CA TRP A 645 -27.01 -9.26 -32.26
C TRP A 645 -28.46 -9.53 -32.64
N PHE A 646 -29.24 -8.45 -32.58
CA PHE A 646 -30.68 -8.47 -32.75
C PHE A 646 -31.06 -7.76 -34.05
N LYS A 647 -31.81 -8.43 -34.94
CA LYS A 647 -32.29 -7.84 -36.20
C LYS A 647 -33.64 -8.43 -36.59
N SER A 648 -34.66 -7.58 -36.74
CA SER A 648 -35.97 -7.95 -37.33
C SER A 648 -36.59 -9.21 -36.69
N SER A 649 -36.73 -9.21 -35.36
CA SER A 649 -37.22 -10.36 -34.58
C SER A 649 -36.38 -11.64 -34.68
N MET A 650 -35.15 -11.55 -35.18
CA MET A 650 -34.15 -12.62 -35.17
C MET A 650 -33.04 -12.28 -34.19
N ILE A 651 -32.59 -13.31 -33.47
CA ILE A 651 -31.43 -13.29 -32.61
C ILE A 651 -30.36 -14.10 -33.30
N TYR A 652 -29.20 -13.51 -33.53
CA TYR A 652 -28.05 -14.23 -34.07
C TYR A 652 -27.07 -14.51 -32.94
N ILE A 653 -26.60 -15.75 -32.83
CA ILE A 653 -25.66 -16.18 -31.79
C ILE A 653 -24.53 -16.97 -32.43
N TYR A 654 -23.34 -16.37 -32.50
CA TYR A 654 -22.16 -17.04 -33.04
C TYR A 654 -21.15 -17.28 -31.91
N PRO A 655 -21.10 -18.49 -31.33
CA PRO A 655 -20.00 -18.88 -30.44
C PRO A 655 -18.70 -18.99 -31.27
N ILE A 656 -17.63 -18.41 -30.76
CA ILE A 656 -16.35 -18.27 -31.45
C ILE A 656 -15.25 -18.91 -30.62
N GLN A 657 -14.51 -19.83 -31.24
CA GLN A 657 -13.25 -20.37 -30.73
C GLN A 657 -12.11 -19.92 -31.64
N ILE A 658 -11.11 -19.30 -31.04
CA ILE A 658 -9.87 -18.80 -31.62
C ILE A 658 -8.76 -19.73 -31.16
N SER A 659 -7.85 -20.09 -32.06
CA SER A 659 -6.70 -20.93 -31.70
C SER A 659 -5.55 -20.75 -32.67
N ASN A 660 -4.31 -20.82 -32.17
CA ASN A 660 -3.11 -20.74 -33.02
C ASN A 660 -2.75 -22.09 -33.69
N VAL A 661 -3.62 -23.11 -33.63
CA VAL A 661 -3.37 -24.38 -34.31
C VAL A 661 -3.58 -24.28 -35.82
N ALA A 662 -2.86 -25.09 -36.59
CA ALA A 662 -3.04 -25.15 -38.05
C ALA A 662 -4.25 -25.98 -38.49
N LYS A 663 -4.69 -26.93 -37.66
CA LYS A 663 -5.81 -27.83 -37.93
C LYS A 663 -6.67 -27.99 -36.68
N ILE A 664 -8.00 -27.96 -36.84
CA ILE A 664 -8.97 -28.15 -35.73
C ILE A 664 -8.75 -29.47 -34.98
N SER A 665 -8.28 -30.53 -35.67
CA SER A 665 -8.01 -31.82 -35.05
C SER A 665 -6.88 -31.81 -34.01
N GLN A 666 -6.11 -30.73 -33.93
CA GLN A 666 -5.07 -30.52 -32.92
C GLN A 666 -5.61 -29.83 -31.66
N HIS A 667 -6.88 -29.45 -31.65
CA HIS A 667 -7.56 -28.82 -30.52
C HIS A 667 -8.62 -29.76 -29.92
N SER A 668 -9.02 -29.47 -28.69
CA SER A 668 -10.21 -30.10 -28.08
C SER A 668 -11.47 -29.77 -28.89
N ASP A 669 -12.48 -30.66 -28.85
CA ASP A 669 -13.77 -30.47 -29.56
C ASP A 669 -14.66 -29.42 -28.85
N SER A 670 -14.20 -28.17 -28.87
CA SER A 670 -14.87 -27.00 -28.31
C SER A 670 -16.31 -26.87 -28.78
N GLU A 671 -16.57 -27.16 -30.05
CA GLU A 671 -17.92 -27.15 -30.63
C GLU A 671 -18.84 -28.14 -29.90
N LYS A 672 -18.46 -29.42 -29.85
CA LYS A 672 -19.28 -30.44 -29.20
C LYS A 672 -19.55 -30.08 -27.75
N ASN A 673 -18.50 -29.68 -27.04
CA ASN A 673 -18.58 -29.42 -25.61
C ASN A 673 -19.43 -28.18 -25.29
N PHE A 674 -19.30 -27.09 -26.06
CA PHE A 674 -20.16 -25.91 -25.92
C PHE A 674 -21.64 -26.26 -26.06
N PHE A 675 -22.01 -27.05 -27.08
CA PHE A 675 -23.41 -27.42 -27.29
C PHE A 675 -23.94 -28.44 -26.29
N SER A 676 -23.08 -29.28 -25.69
CA SER A 676 -23.50 -30.21 -24.64
C SER A 676 -23.67 -29.54 -23.29
N GLU A 677 -22.82 -28.56 -22.96
CA GLU A 677 -22.74 -28.00 -21.61
C GLU A 677 -23.34 -26.59 -21.51
N ASP A 678 -22.94 -25.67 -22.40
CA ASP A 678 -23.20 -24.23 -22.22
C ASP A 678 -24.40 -23.72 -23.02
N TRP A 679 -24.74 -24.35 -24.15
CA TRP A 679 -25.76 -23.84 -25.08
C TRP A 679 -27.13 -23.59 -24.41
N LYS A 680 -27.53 -24.43 -23.45
CA LYS A 680 -28.79 -24.24 -22.72
C LYS A 680 -28.81 -22.92 -21.94
N LEU A 681 -27.67 -22.53 -21.36
CA LEU A 681 -27.51 -21.29 -20.61
C LEU A 681 -27.58 -20.09 -21.55
N TRP A 682 -26.82 -20.13 -22.64
CA TRP A 682 -26.85 -19.08 -23.69
C TRP A 682 -28.22 -18.90 -24.32
N HIS A 683 -28.88 -20.00 -24.69
CA HIS A 683 -30.23 -19.96 -25.24
C HIS A 683 -31.21 -19.34 -24.23
N LYS A 684 -31.12 -19.70 -22.95
CA LYS A 684 -31.97 -19.11 -21.91
C LYS A 684 -31.73 -17.61 -21.74
N ALA A 685 -30.46 -17.19 -21.74
CA ALA A 685 -30.07 -15.80 -21.51
C ALA A 685 -30.54 -14.83 -22.61
N VAL A 686 -30.61 -15.31 -23.86
CA VAL A 686 -31.03 -14.49 -25.01
C VAL A 686 -32.51 -14.66 -25.39
N ALA A 687 -33.17 -15.74 -24.96
CA ALA A 687 -34.50 -16.11 -25.47
C ALA A 687 -35.52 -15.00 -25.26
N ARG A 688 -36.26 -14.67 -26.33
CA ARG A 688 -37.35 -13.68 -26.32
C ARG A 688 -38.58 -14.29 -26.95
N LYS A 689 -39.75 -14.01 -26.37
CA LYS A 689 -41.02 -14.50 -26.89
C LYS A 689 -41.25 -14.00 -28.32
N GLY A 690 -41.50 -14.91 -29.25
CA GLY A 690 -41.78 -14.58 -30.66
C GLY A 690 -40.53 -14.27 -31.51
N TRP A 691 -39.32 -14.47 -30.99
CA TRP A 691 -38.08 -14.27 -31.73
C TRP A 691 -37.46 -15.60 -32.17
N GLU A 692 -36.93 -15.65 -33.38
CA GLU A 692 -36.21 -16.81 -33.92
C GLU A 692 -34.72 -16.72 -33.56
N ILE A 693 -34.14 -17.79 -33.01
CA ILE A 693 -32.70 -17.87 -32.74
C ILE A 693 -31.99 -18.57 -33.90
N ARG A 694 -31.04 -17.87 -34.52
CA ARG A 694 -30.12 -18.39 -35.53
C ARG A 694 -28.72 -18.45 -34.98
N TRP A 695 -28.04 -19.57 -35.17
CA TRP A 695 -26.72 -19.77 -34.60
C TRP A 695 -25.77 -20.49 -35.55
N LYS A 696 -24.48 -20.20 -35.40
CA LYS A 696 -23.38 -20.78 -36.17
C LYS A 696 -22.16 -20.87 -35.26
N PHE A 697 -21.48 -22.01 -35.24
CA PHE A 697 -20.21 -22.12 -34.52
C PHE A 697 -19.06 -21.69 -35.43
N VAL A 698 -18.15 -20.85 -34.93
CA VAL A 698 -17.05 -20.29 -35.72
C VAL A 698 -15.71 -20.69 -35.10
N TRP A 699 -14.91 -21.41 -35.86
CA TRP A 699 -13.49 -21.65 -35.59
C TRP A 699 -12.65 -20.62 -36.34
N ILE A 700 -11.78 -19.91 -35.63
CA ILE A 700 -10.78 -19.01 -36.19
C ILE A 700 -9.41 -19.58 -35.86
N ILE A 701 -8.72 -20.08 -36.89
CA ILE A 701 -7.46 -20.80 -36.70
C ILE A 701 -6.33 -20.25 -37.56
N ASN A 702 -5.08 -20.54 -37.21
CA ASN A 702 -3.92 -20.17 -38.01
C ASN A 702 -3.75 -21.13 -39.21
N CYS A 703 -4.61 -21.00 -40.22
CA CYS A 703 -4.58 -21.84 -41.41
C CYS A 703 -4.50 -21.02 -42.72
N PRO A 704 -4.06 -21.65 -43.83
CA PRO A 704 -4.13 -21.02 -45.14
C PRO A 704 -5.56 -20.65 -45.52
N GLN A 705 -5.75 -19.58 -46.29
CA GLN A 705 -7.07 -19.13 -46.74
C GLN A 705 -7.82 -20.20 -47.57
N ALA A 706 -7.10 -21.10 -48.23
CA ALA A 706 -7.71 -22.24 -48.95
C ALA A 706 -8.36 -23.28 -48.02
N ALA A 707 -8.03 -23.30 -46.72
CA ALA A 707 -8.53 -24.27 -45.74
C ALA A 707 -9.83 -23.82 -45.04
N ILE A 708 -10.39 -22.68 -45.46
CA ILE A 708 -11.69 -22.20 -44.96
C ILE A 708 -12.78 -23.17 -45.40
N SER A 709 -13.71 -23.46 -44.49
CA SER A 709 -14.80 -24.39 -44.81
C SER A 709 -16.10 -24.06 -44.10
N LYS A 710 -17.18 -24.63 -44.63
CA LYS A 710 -18.51 -24.67 -44.03
C LYS A 710 -18.96 -26.12 -43.95
N THR A 711 -19.17 -26.61 -42.74
CA THR A 711 -19.64 -27.98 -42.51
C THR A 711 -21.04 -27.95 -41.92
N SER A 712 -22.01 -28.58 -42.59
CA SER A 712 -23.37 -28.75 -42.06
C SER A 712 -23.48 -30.09 -41.34
N ARG A 713 -23.78 -30.05 -40.04
CA ARG A 713 -23.93 -31.22 -39.17
C ARG A 713 -25.41 -31.44 -38.87
N ARG A 714 -26.13 -32.03 -39.84
CA ARG A 714 -27.58 -32.29 -39.74
C ARG A 714 -27.97 -33.41 -38.78
N LYS A 715 -27.07 -34.35 -38.51
CA LYS A 715 -27.31 -35.53 -37.66
C LYS A 715 -27.19 -35.25 -36.15
N ILE A 716 -26.66 -34.09 -35.77
CA ILE A 716 -26.51 -33.68 -34.36
C ILE A 716 -27.65 -32.72 -34.03
N LYS A 717 -28.29 -32.88 -32.86
CA LYS A 717 -29.36 -31.99 -32.40
C LYS A 717 -28.83 -30.97 -31.37
N PRO A 718 -29.12 -29.66 -31.55
CA PRO A 718 -29.77 -29.04 -32.70
C PRO A 718 -28.86 -29.05 -33.97
N PRO A 719 -29.43 -29.11 -35.19
CA PRO A 719 -28.65 -29.15 -36.43
C PRO A 719 -27.77 -27.91 -36.56
N ARG A 720 -26.48 -28.14 -36.85
CA ARG A 720 -25.42 -27.11 -36.77
C ARG A 720 -24.87 -26.73 -38.12
N THR A 721 -24.41 -25.49 -38.22
CA THR A 721 -23.39 -25.11 -39.20
C THR A 721 -22.12 -24.69 -38.46
N VAL A 722 -21.01 -25.28 -38.88
CA VAL A 722 -19.67 -25.00 -38.35
C VAL A 722 -18.88 -24.31 -39.45
N HIS A 723 -18.29 -23.18 -39.12
CA HIS A 723 -17.42 -22.44 -40.01
C HIS A 723 -15.99 -22.54 -39.50
N THR A 724 -15.05 -22.75 -40.41
CA THR A 724 -13.62 -22.63 -40.14
C THR A 724 -13.10 -21.49 -40.98
N ILE A 725 -12.52 -20.47 -40.36
CA ILE A 725 -11.94 -19.32 -41.02
C ILE A 725 -10.50 -19.11 -40.56
N SER A 726 -9.71 -18.47 -41.41
CA SER A 726 -8.31 -18.15 -41.10
C SER A 726 -8.23 -16.86 -40.27
N ILE A 727 -7.30 -16.79 -39.31
CA ILE A 727 -6.93 -15.53 -38.63
C ILE A 727 -6.63 -14.43 -39.64
N LYS A 728 -6.01 -14.77 -40.78
CA LYS A 728 -5.67 -13.85 -41.87
C LYS A 728 -6.87 -13.12 -42.46
N ILE A 729 -8.08 -13.70 -42.39
CA ILE A 729 -9.31 -13.05 -42.84
C ILE A 729 -9.79 -12.01 -41.85
N VAL A 730 -9.63 -12.28 -40.56
CA VAL A 730 -9.99 -11.32 -39.51
C VAL A 730 -9.03 -10.13 -39.59
N ASN A 731 -7.73 -10.41 -39.65
CA ASN A 731 -6.70 -9.41 -39.83
C ASN A 731 -5.41 -10.06 -40.36
N ALA A 732 -4.91 -9.54 -41.50
CA ALA A 732 -3.70 -10.08 -42.12
C ALA A 732 -2.43 -9.79 -41.33
N ASP A 733 -2.40 -8.69 -40.58
CA ASP A 733 -1.22 -8.28 -39.82
C ASP A 733 -1.06 -9.18 -38.58
N ILE A 734 -2.17 -9.51 -37.89
CA ILE A 734 -2.15 -10.48 -36.78
C ILE A 734 -1.57 -11.82 -37.25
N ALA A 735 -2.03 -12.32 -38.40
CA ALA A 735 -1.53 -13.56 -38.97
C ALA A 735 -0.04 -13.47 -39.33
N SER A 736 0.39 -12.36 -39.93
CA SER A 736 1.80 -12.15 -40.31
C SER A 736 2.72 -12.10 -39.08
N GLY A 737 2.25 -11.56 -37.95
CA GLY A 737 2.99 -11.57 -36.70
C GLY A 737 3.20 -12.96 -36.09
N LEU A 738 2.41 -13.97 -36.50
CA LEU A 738 2.56 -15.37 -36.06
C LEU A 738 3.52 -16.18 -36.93
N ASP A 739 3.82 -15.70 -38.14
CA ASP A 739 4.69 -16.36 -39.10
C ASP A 739 6.17 -15.95 -38.96
N GLY A 740 6.45 -14.89 -38.20
CA GLY A 740 7.79 -14.36 -37.90
C GLY A 740 8.28 -14.78 -36.52
#